data_AF-A0A357GTK5-F1
#
_entry.id   AF-A0A357GTK5-F1
#
_cell.length_a   1.000
_cell.length_b   1.000
_cell.length_c   1.000
_cell.angle_alpha   90.00
_cell.angle_beta   90.00
_cell.angle_gamma   90.00
#
_symmetry.space_group_name_H-M   'P 1'
#
loop_
_entity.id
_entity.type
_entity.pdbx_description
1 polymer ?
#
loop_
_entity_poly.entity_id
_entity_poly.type
_entity_poly.pdbx_seq_one_letter_code
_entity_poly.pdbx_strand_id
1 'polypeptide(L)'
;MDALFSFLNHFNYLLLFYIPIGIIGFWRWSVWIIRKIISLFYRPPQGDYQTTLSIITPVYNEDPGMFQLALQSWKINQPDEIIAVIDYTDKSSIEIFKEFSKNFSGAKLIATKKPGKRPALADGARVATSEIIAFVDSDTIWSPDIKDRLLGPFADTEVGGLVTRQDILKPDTLARKLFKILLDDRYLFEYPFLATVSDAMLCISGRTAVYRRIAIINELKKLENEKFWGKKMISGDDKSLTNFIHAKGWKTRYLKNVTVYTNGTPDIVSYLKQKIRWTRNGLRSDSRVLLSGWLWKNHKILALHMLDKLVSPVTLLIGLSYFTISLYFGHWQIALIIAIWWMLSRIIKIFPHLREKPADIFILPLYIITTFAIAVIKIYALVTIDKQSWITRWDRSRLKSFTFLENFATYIATFSMVFGIFFIIFSYKNTTLKMVSPQELEASTLQRNNLKNKNKLPSIFTPEKPRPASAELESQGIELAKENQSDPYGYYISKIDETLPLLEKRFNLISTGKILNADTKAPIPRFTILSPGTKVAIAIKDLHSPISLNLLNVFAKPINVTYDAPSNTIFVKQGGSVATLGRINRALALENKHLLQQLSPGEWILRANLYIGKDVTLILNSPETNYLKLKSNRDDFVWLRSETGNMLFSKTKITSWDEQNNTPDFNYANGRAYITAKNSGRMDILNSELAYLGYAGLPKRGGPFGGSYGVSWKIKSQGLHDRLLTGVVTGSKFHNNYFGAYTFGVTGIVFSKNEFYDNIEYGLDPHDDSNNLLIENNLAYQNGNHGIILSKRCFDNTIVGNISYNNRLHGIMLDRSSNNNLVQKNTIYGNVDGIAIYQSNRNIILDNDIHNNIRGIRLNEGAQENFLKNNSITKNSNGFYVYDRAEKNILTNNSVLDNKIGITLKNANQNIFFDNFKTLENTKDGVIAKDAYENNIQ
;
A
#
# COMPACT_ATOMS: atom_id res chain seq x y z
N MET A 1 -18.15 27.58 38.21
CA MET A 1 -18.85 27.47 36.91
C MET A 1 -17.90 27.07 35.78
N ASP A 2 -16.64 27.51 35.80
CA ASP A 2 -15.67 27.25 34.72
C ASP A 2 -15.26 25.77 34.56
N ALA A 3 -15.24 25.01 35.65
CA ALA A 3 -15.04 23.55 35.59
C ALA A 3 -16.21 22.83 34.90
N LEU A 4 -17.44 23.32 35.07
CA LEU A 4 -18.63 22.78 34.40
C LEU A 4 -18.64 23.16 32.92
N PHE A 5 -18.22 24.38 32.57
CA PHE A 5 -18.10 24.85 31.19
C PHE A 5 -16.98 24.14 30.42
N SER A 6 -15.82 23.91 31.04
CA SER A 6 -14.71 23.13 30.48
C SER A 6 -15.11 21.66 30.28
N PHE A 7 -15.83 21.08 31.24
CA PHE A 7 -16.40 19.73 31.13
C PHE A 7 -17.42 19.62 29.98
N LEU A 8 -18.31 20.59 29.84
CA LEU A 8 -19.31 20.64 28.75
C LEU A 8 -18.67 20.87 27.37
N ASN A 9 -17.61 21.68 27.26
CA ASN A 9 -16.89 21.91 26.00
C ASN A 9 -16.08 20.68 25.57
N HIS A 10 -15.43 19.99 26.51
CA HIS A 10 -14.79 18.70 26.25
C HIS A 10 -15.81 17.65 25.79
N PHE A 11 -17.00 17.65 26.38
CA PHE A 11 -18.11 16.77 26.00
C PHE A 11 -18.67 17.09 24.61
N ASN A 12 -18.84 18.37 24.26
CA ASN A 12 -19.32 18.82 22.94
C ASN A 12 -18.32 18.47 21.81
N TYR A 13 -17.02 18.58 22.08
CA TYR A 13 -15.97 18.15 21.14
C TYR A 13 -16.03 16.65 20.86
N LEU A 14 -16.11 15.83 21.92
CA LEU A 14 -16.26 14.39 21.79
C LEU A 14 -17.55 14.09 21.00
N LEU A 15 -18.65 14.77 21.31
CA LEU A 15 -19.92 14.62 20.62
C LEU A 15 -19.78 14.87 19.10
N LEU A 16 -19.16 15.98 18.68
CA LEU A 16 -19.02 16.33 17.26
C LEU A 16 -18.20 15.30 16.46
N PHE A 17 -17.14 14.77 17.07
CA PHE A 17 -16.33 13.73 16.44
C PHE A 17 -17.11 12.41 16.34
N TYR A 18 -17.90 12.03 17.36
CA TYR A 18 -18.63 10.76 17.39
C TYR A 18 -20.05 10.81 16.77
N ILE A 19 -20.61 11.98 16.47
CA ILE A 19 -21.91 12.12 15.81
C ILE A 19 -21.99 11.30 14.50
N PRO A 20 -21.00 11.35 13.59
CA PRO A 20 -21.07 10.57 12.35
C PRO A 20 -21.18 9.06 12.58
N ILE A 21 -20.48 8.49 13.57
CA ILE A 21 -20.63 7.06 13.89
C ILE A 21 -22.00 6.77 14.49
N GLY A 22 -22.58 7.72 15.24
CA GLY A 22 -23.97 7.67 15.70
C GLY A 22 -24.98 7.67 14.54
N ILE A 23 -24.83 8.58 13.57
CA ILE A 23 -25.68 8.67 12.37
C ILE A 23 -25.58 7.39 11.54
N ILE A 24 -24.36 6.91 11.28
CA ILE A 24 -24.14 5.64 10.59
C ILE A 24 -24.80 4.50 11.39
N GLY A 25 -24.62 4.47 12.71
CA GLY A 25 -25.26 3.51 13.60
C GLY A 25 -26.79 3.51 13.45
N PHE A 26 -27.41 4.68 13.56
CA PHE A 26 -28.85 4.88 13.42
C PHE A 26 -29.34 4.42 12.04
N TRP A 27 -28.65 4.79 10.95
CA TRP A 27 -28.99 4.35 9.61
C TRP A 27 -28.90 2.82 9.47
N ARG A 28 -27.78 2.20 9.88
CA ARG A 28 -27.58 0.74 9.78
C ARG A 28 -28.62 -0.03 10.60
N TRP A 29 -29.00 0.50 11.77
CA TRP A 29 -30.03 -0.11 12.61
C TRP A 29 -31.44 0.11 12.09
N SER A 30 -31.74 1.29 11.55
CA SER A 30 -33.04 1.56 10.90
C SER A 30 -33.27 0.59 9.75
N VAL A 31 -32.27 0.40 8.88
CA VAL A 31 -32.34 -0.59 7.79
C VAL A 31 -32.54 -2.01 8.33
N TRP A 32 -31.83 -2.39 9.40
CA TRP A 32 -31.99 -3.72 10.00
C TRP A 32 -33.36 -3.92 10.65
N ILE A 33 -33.86 -2.94 11.41
CA ILE A 33 -35.18 -2.98 12.08
C ILE A 33 -36.29 -3.07 11.03
N ILE A 34 -36.26 -2.24 9.99
CA ILE A 34 -37.24 -2.29 8.90
C ILE A 34 -37.27 -3.68 8.27
N ARG A 35 -36.10 -4.23 7.92
CA ARG A 35 -36.00 -5.60 7.37
C ARG A 35 -36.51 -6.64 8.36
N LYS A 36 -36.23 -6.46 9.66
CA LYS A 36 -36.68 -7.38 10.71
C LYS A 36 -38.18 -7.37 10.85
N ILE A 37 -38.81 -6.21 10.94
CA ILE A 37 -40.26 -6.06 10.99
C ILE A 37 -40.89 -6.73 9.78
N ILE A 38 -40.39 -6.45 8.57
CA ILE A 38 -40.87 -7.07 7.33
C ILE A 38 -40.71 -8.61 7.36
N SER A 39 -39.58 -9.12 7.86
CA SER A 39 -39.32 -10.56 7.94
C SER A 39 -40.30 -11.31 8.85
N LEU A 40 -40.95 -10.63 9.79
CA LEU A 40 -41.97 -11.22 10.67
C LEU A 40 -43.28 -11.52 9.93
N PHE A 41 -43.53 -10.83 8.81
CA PHE A 41 -44.71 -11.06 7.96
C PHE A 41 -44.51 -12.20 6.95
N TYR A 42 -43.31 -12.79 6.89
CA TYR A 42 -43.07 -13.94 6.01
C TYR A 42 -43.96 -15.11 6.40
N ARG A 43 -44.63 -15.67 5.39
CA ARG A 43 -45.38 -16.92 5.50
C ARG A 43 -44.79 -17.94 4.53
N PRO A 44 -44.52 -19.19 4.97
CA PRO A 44 -44.04 -20.21 4.06
C PRO A 44 -45.10 -20.48 2.98
N PRO A 45 -44.73 -20.48 1.69
CA PRO A 45 -45.67 -20.77 0.62
C PRO A 45 -46.25 -22.17 0.84
N GLN A 46 -47.57 -22.27 0.67
CA GLN A 46 -48.31 -23.52 0.76
C GLN A 46 -48.83 -23.89 -0.62
N GLY A 47 -49.13 -25.17 -0.81
CA GLY A 47 -49.72 -25.71 -2.02
C GLY A 47 -49.63 -27.22 -1.97
N ASP A 48 -50.53 -27.89 -2.68
CA ASP A 48 -50.42 -29.30 -2.98
C ASP A 48 -50.16 -29.42 -4.49
N TYR A 49 -49.04 -30.04 -4.84
CA TYR A 49 -48.63 -30.23 -6.22
C TYR A 49 -47.82 -31.51 -6.30
N GLN A 50 -48.45 -32.57 -6.79
CA GLN A 50 -47.81 -33.85 -6.98
C GLN A 50 -47.28 -33.95 -8.40
N THR A 51 -45.97 -34.06 -8.53
CA THR A 51 -45.29 -34.23 -9.82
C THR A 51 -43.99 -35.00 -9.63
N THR A 52 -43.32 -35.28 -10.74
CA THR A 52 -42.05 -36.00 -10.77
C THR A 52 -40.89 -35.10 -10.33
N LEU A 53 -39.94 -35.69 -9.58
CA LEU A 53 -38.75 -35.02 -9.06
C LEU A 53 -37.46 -35.77 -9.41
N SER A 54 -36.56 -35.11 -10.15
CA SER A 54 -35.19 -35.60 -10.39
C SER A 54 -34.21 -34.94 -9.44
N ILE A 55 -33.41 -35.73 -8.72
CA ILE A 55 -32.23 -35.22 -8.02
C ILE A 55 -31.02 -35.38 -8.92
N ILE A 56 -30.24 -34.32 -9.07
CA ILE A 56 -29.01 -34.32 -9.86
C ILE A 56 -27.86 -33.88 -8.96
N THR A 57 -26.86 -34.74 -8.83
CA THR A 57 -25.71 -34.48 -7.97
C THR A 57 -24.40 -34.64 -8.74
N PRO A 58 -23.59 -33.57 -8.88
CA PRO A 58 -22.23 -33.68 -9.38
C PRO A 58 -21.30 -34.14 -8.24
N VAL A 59 -20.53 -35.20 -8.46
CA VAL A 59 -19.67 -35.80 -7.43
C VAL A 59 -18.21 -35.83 -7.89
N TYR A 60 -17.30 -35.42 -7.02
CA TYR A 60 -15.86 -35.56 -7.20
C TYR A 60 -15.19 -35.62 -5.84
N ASN A 61 -14.40 -36.68 -5.61
CA ASN A 61 -13.55 -36.93 -4.43
C ASN A 61 -14.24 -36.52 -3.13
N GLU A 62 -15.50 -36.96 -2.98
CA GLU A 62 -16.30 -36.73 -1.78
C GLU A 62 -15.90 -37.72 -0.70
N ASP A 63 -16.14 -37.37 0.57
CA ASP A 63 -16.03 -38.36 1.64
C ASP A 63 -17.04 -39.52 1.39
N PRO A 64 -16.58 -40.77 1.26
CA PRO A 64 -17.43 -41.92 0.96
C PRO A 64 -18.64 -42.07 1.90
N GLY A 65 -18.40 -41.89 3.21
CA GLY A 65 -19.44 -42.05 4.22
C GLY A 65 -20.50 -40.95 4.13
N MET A 66 -20.07 -39.70 3.93
CA MET A 66 -20.98 -38.57 3.73
C MET A 66 -21.81 -38.70 2.45
N PHE A 67 -21.21 -39.15 1.34
CA PHE A 67 -21.94 -39.35 0.09
C PHE A 67 -22.98 -40.46 0.22
N GLN A 68 -22.63 -41.57 0.87
CA GLN A 68 -23.57 -42.66 1.16
C GLN A 68 -24.73 -42.19 2.04
N LEU A 69 -24.43 -41.41 3.10
CA LEU A 69 -25.46 -40.84 3.97
C LEU A 69 -26.39 -39.89 3.20
N ALA A 70 -25.85 -39.07 2.29
CA ALA A 70 -26.63 -38.17 1.44
C ALA A 70 -27.60 -38.95 0.54
N LEU A 71 -27.11 -39.97 -0.17
CA LEU A 71 -27.92 -40.84 -1.03
C LEU A 71 -29.08 -41.48 -0.26
N GLN A 72 -28.83 -42.01 0.94
CA GLN A 72 -29.89 -42.60 1.75
C GLN A 72 -30.93 -41.57 2.21
N SER A 73 -30.49 -40.37 2.60
CA SER A 73 -31.41 -39.29 2.99
C SER A 73 -32.34 -38.84 1.85
N TRP A 74 -31.82 -38.84 0.62
CA TRP A 74 -32.61 -38.52 -0.56
C TRP A 74 -33.58 -39.65 -0.89
N LYS A 75 -33.12 -40.92 -0.85
CA LYS A 75 -33.95 -42.11 -1.10
C LYS A 75 -35.17 -42.17 -0.19
N ILE A 76 -35.04 -41.84 1.10
CA ILE A 76 -36.14 -41.83 2.06
C ILE A 76 -37.26 -40.86 1.64
N ASN A 77 -36.92 -39.78 0.94
CA ASN A 77 -37.87 -38.80 0.42
C ASN A 77 -38.49 -39.21 -0.94
N GLN A 78 -38.25 -40.43 -1.41
CA GLN A 78 -38.88 -41.03 -2.59
C GLN A 78 -38.87 -40.14 -3.86
N PRO A 79 -37.71 -39.61 -4.30
CA PRO A 79 -37.61 -38.97 -5.61
C PRO A 79 -37.84 -39.99 -6.73
N ASP A 80 -38.26 -39.52 -7.90
CA ASP A 80 -38.54 -40.37 -9.06
C ASP A 80 -37.24 -40.84 -9.72
N GLU A 81 -36.21 -39.99 -9.70
CA GLU A 81 -34.87 -40.37 -10.16
C GLU A 81 -33.76 -39.65 -9.40
N ILE A 82 -32.60 -40.32 -9.29
CA ILE A 82 -31.36 -39.75 -8.76
C ILE A 82 -30.28 -39.96 -9.82
N ILE A 83 -29.78 -38.85 -10.36
CA ILE A 83 -28.76 -38.81 -11.40
C ILE A 83 -27.44 -38.34 -10.79
N ALA A 84 -26.50 -39.26 -10.59
CA ALA A 84 -25.15 -38.92 -10.14
C ALA A 84 -24.23 -38.73 -11.33
N VAL A 85 -23.68 -37.53 -11.46
CA VAL A 85 -22.69 -37.18 -12.48
C VAL A 85 -21.32 -37.16 -11.82
N ILE A 86 -20.63 -38.29 -11.87
CA ILE A 86 -19.40 -38.55 -11.12
C ILE A 86 -18.22 -38.43 -12.07
N ASP A 87 -17.15 -37.75 -11.64
CA ASP A 87 -15.91 -37.73 -12.40
C ASP A 87 -15.34 -39.15 -12.56
N TYR A 88 -14.91 -39.48 -13.77
CA TYR A 88 -14.45 -40.83 -14.11
C TYR A 88 -13.24 -41.32 -13.30
N THR A 89 -12.51 -40.42 -12.63
CA THR A 89 -11.36 -40.73 -11.77
C THR A 89 -11.75 -41.06 -10.33
N ASP A 90 -12.94 -40.66 -9.86
CA ASP A 90 -13.43 -40.95 -8.51
C ASP A 90 -14.06 -42.36 -8.44
N LYS A 91 -13.19 -43.38 -8.40
CA LYS A 91 -13.59 -44.79 -8.39
C LYS A 91 -14.43 -45.14 -7.16
N SER A 92 -14.11 -44.55 -6.00
CA SER A 92 -14.84 -44.76 -4.74
C SER A 92 -16.30 -44.34 -4.85
N SER A 93 -16.57 -43.11 -5.30
CA SER A 93 -17.96 -42.64 -5.42
C SER A 93 -18.74 -43.38 -6.50
N ILE A 94 -18.07 -43.80 -7.58
CA ILE A 94 -18.67 -44.65 -8.63
C ILE A 94 -19.12 -46.00 -8.05
N GLU A 95 -18.29 -46.64 -7.24
CA GLU A 95 -18.62 -47.92 -6.61
C GLU A 95 -19.78 -47.80 -5.62
N ILE A 96 -19.76 -46.77 -4.76
CA ILE A 96 -20.85 -46.46 -3.83
C ILE A 96 -22.17 -46.26 -4.58
N PHE A 97 -22.16 -45.50 -5.67
CA PHE A 97 -23.38 -45.24 -6.44
C PHE A 97 -23.86 -46.47 -7.20
N LYS A 98 -22.95 -47.33 -7.70
CA LYS A 98 -23.31 -48.62 -8.30
C LYS A 98 -24.01 -49.53 -7.29
N GLU A 99 -23.48 -49.61 -6.06
CA GLU A 99 -24.11 -50.41 -5.01
C GLU A 99 -25.48 -49.83 -4.63
N PHE A 100 -25.58 -48.50 -4.51
CA PHE A 100 -26.86 -47.83 -4.29
C PHE A 100 -27.88 -48.11 -5.40
N SER A 101 -27.44 -48.12 -6.66
CA SER A 101 -28.33 -48.33 -7.83
C SER A 101 -28.95 -49.73 -7.90
N LYS A 102 -28.35 -50.74 -7.25
CA LYS A 102 -28.98 -52.06 -7.10
C LYS A 102 -30.26 -51.99 -6.26
N ASN A 103 -30.34 -51.03 -5.35
CA ASN A 103 -31.42 -50.88 -4.36
C ASN A 103 -32.33 -49.67 -4.64
N PHE A 104 -32.20 -49.01 -5.79
CA PHE A 104 -33.02 -47.86 -6.18
C PHE A 104 -33.14 -47.80 -7.72
N SER A 105 -34.32 -48.16 -8.24
CA SER A 105 -34.56 -48.28 -9.69
C SER A 105 -34.43 -46.98 -10.46
N GLY A 106 -34.66 -45.82 -9.82
CA GLY A 106 -34.49 -44.49 -10.41
C GLY A 106 -33.03 -44.00 -10.46
N ALA A 107 -32.03 -44.82 -10.13
CA ALA A 107 -30.63 -44.41 -10.12
C ALA A 107 -30.02 -44.38 -11.53
N LYS A 108 -29.44 -43.24 -11.93
CA LYS A 108 -28.72 -43.09 -13.20
C LYS A 108 -27.30 -42.58 -12.94
N LEU A 109 -26.30 -43.34 -13.38
CA LEU A 109 -24.89 -42.97 -13.27
C LEU A 109 -24.38 -42.37 -14.59
N ILE A 110 -23.80 -41.18 -14.53
CA ILE A 110 -23.04 -40.58 -15.62
C ILE A 110 -21.58 -40.45 -15.18
N ALA A 111 -20.72 -41.36 -15.65
CA ALA A 111 -19.27 -41.24 -15.45
C ALA A 111 -18.70 -40.22 -16.45
N THR A 112 -18.53 -38.98 -16.02
CA THR A 112 -18.15 -37.88 -16.92
C THR A 112 -16.64 -37.72 -17.04
N LYS A 113 -16.17 -37.48 -18.28
CA LYS A 113 -14.81 -37.01 -18.58
C LYS A 113 -14.75 -35.49 -18.74
N LYS A 114 -15.90 -34.80 -18.79
CA LYS A 114 -15.96 -33.35 -18.97
C LYS A 114 -15.66 -32.66 -17.63
N PRO A 115 -14.69 -31.73 -17.59
CA PRO A 115 -14.27 -31.17 -16.34
C PRO A 115 -15.20 -30.10 -15.77
N GLY A 116 -15.51 -30.21 -14.48
CA GLY A 116 -16.12 -29.17 -13.67
C GLY A 116 -17.62 -29.36 -13.36
N LYS A 117 -18.07 -28.69 -12.29
CA LYS A 117 -19.44 -28.80 -11.75
C LYS A 117 -20.51 -28.34 -12.73
N ARG A 118 -20.30 -27.23 -13.45
CA ARG A 118 -21.29 -26.63 -14.37
C ARG A 118 -21.66 -27.57 -15.54
N PRO A 119 -20.70 -28.16 -16.28
CA PRO A 119 -21.01 -29.21 -17.26
C PRO A 119 -21.68 -30.43 -16.65
N ALA A 120 -21.25 -30.87 -15.45
CA ALA A 120 -21.85 -32.03 -14.79
C ALA A 120 -23.34 -31.80 -14.45
N LEU A 121 -23.69 -30.63 -13.90
CA LEU A 121 -25.08 -30.23 -13.67
C LEU A 121 -25.90 -30.20 -14.96
N ALA A 122 -25.31 -29.66 -16.04
CA ALA A 122 -25.98 -29.57 -17.34
C ALA A 122 -26.21 -30.94 -18.00
N ASP A 123 -25.22 -31.83 -17.96
CA ASP A 123 -25.34 -33.19 -18.48
C ASP A 123 -26.39 -34.00 -17.70
N GLY A 124 -26.40 -33.90 -16.37
CA GLY A 124 -27.46 -34.50 -15.55
C GLY A 124 -28.84 -33.96 -15.89
N ALA A 125 -28.97 -32.64 -16.07
CA ALA A 125 -30.26 -32.00 -16.33
C ALA A 125 -30.83 -32.30 -17.73
N ARG A 126 -29.96 -32.60 -18.70
CA ARG A 126 -30.38 -33.03 -20.04
C ARG A 126 -30.97 -34.44 -20.04
N VAL A 127 -30.44 -35.33 -19.21
CA VAL A 127 -30.90 -36.72 -19.07
C VAL A 127 -32.11 -36.84 -18.13
N ALA A 128 -32.30 -35.85 -17.25
CA ALA A 128 -33.45 -35.78 -16.36
C ALA A 128 -34.77 -35.68 -17.13
N THR A 129 -35.72 -36.53 -16.74
CA THR A 129 -37.05 -36.65 -17.35
C THR A 129 -38.15 -36.00 -16.53
N SER A 130 -37.91 -35.76 -15.24
CA SER A 130 -38.95 -35.19 -14.37
C SER A 130 -39.26 -33.72 -14.66
N GLU A 131 -40.46 -33.29 -14.28
CA GLU A 131 -40.90 -31.91 -14.41
C GLU A 131 -40.08 -30.96 -13.53
N ILE A 132 -39.75 -31.41 -12.30
CA ILE A 132 -38.97 -30.65 -11.34
C ILE A 132 -37.58 -31.28 -11.18
N ILE A 133 -36.56 -30.42 -11.17
CA ILE A 133 -35.15 -30.79 -11.00
C ILE A 133 -34.62 -30.18 -9.71
N ALA A 134 -34.06 -31.00 -8.83
CA ALA A 134 -33.26 -30.57 -7.69
C ALA A 134 -31.77 -30.79 -7.95
N PHE A 135 -31.00 -29.71 -8.04
CA PHE A 135 -29.55 -29.78 -7.96
C PHE A 135 -29.13 -29.86 -6.49
N VAL A 136 -28.46 -30.96 -6.13
CA VAL A 136 -28.11 -31.26 -4.74
C VAL A 136 -26.62 -31.54 -4.64
N ASP A 137 -25.92 -30.81 -3.76
CA ASP A 137 -24.50 -31.05 -3.49
C ASP A 137 -24.32 -32.44 -2.83
N SER A 138 -23.26 -33.15 -3.19
CA SER A 138 -22.99 -34.55 -2.77
C SER A 138 -22.82 -34.75 -1.26
N ASP A 139 -22.68 -33.67 -0.49
CA ASP A 139 -22.56 -33.65 0.97
C ASP A 139 -23.81 -33.14 1.71
N THR A 140 -24.93 -32.99 0.99
CA THR A 140 -26.18 -32.44 1.57
C THR A 140 -27.14 -33.54 1.99
N ILE A 141 -27.56 -33.50 3.26
CA ILE A 141 -28.51 -34.44 3.86
C ILE A 141 -29.89 -33.78 3.90
N TRP A 142 -30.91 -34.47 3.39
CA TRP A 142 -32.30 -34.01 3.47
C TRP A 142 -32.95 -34.45 4.79
N SER A 143 -33.77 -33.58 5.39
CA SER A 143 -34.74 -34.03 6.40
C SER A 143 -35.71 -35.04 5.79
N PRO A 144 -36.29 -35.96 6.57
CA PRO A 144 -37.38 -36.80 6.09
C PRO A 144 -38.63 -35.97 5.77
N ASP A 145 -39.50 -36.53 4.93
CA ASP A 145 -40.82 -36.00 4.58
C ASP A 145 -40.82 -34.56 4.03
N ILE A 146 -39.83 -34.23 3.19
CA ILE A 146 -39.74 -32.90 2.58
C ILE A 146 -40.22 -32.83 1.12
N LYS A 147 -40.38 -33.95 0.40
CA LYS A 147 -40.76 -33.95 -1.03
C LYS A 147 -42.04 -33.14 -1.30
N ASP A 148 -43.14 -33.42 -0.60
CA ASP A 148 -44.41 -32.72 -0.84
C ASP A 148 -44.30 -31.22 -0.56
N ARG A 149 -43.60 -30.86 0.51
CA ARG A 149 -43.34 -29.44 0.87
C ARG A 149 -42.41 -28.75 -0.13
N LEU A 150 -41.52 -29.48 -0.78
CA LEU A 150 -40.68 -28.98 -1.88
C LEU A 150 -41.51 -28.76 -3.15
N LEU A 151 -42.46 -29.63 -3.46
CA LEU A 151 -43.21 -29.58 -4.72
C LEU A 151 -44.40 -28.61 -4.66
N GLY A 152 -45.09 -28.50 -3.52
CA GLY A 152 -46.30 -27.70 -3.34
C GLY A 152 -46.26 -26.28 -3.95
N PRO A 153 -45.19 -25.48 -3.76
CA PRO A 153 -45.11 -24.13 -4.34
C PRO A 153 -45.09 -24.07 -5.88
N PHE A 154 -44.82 -25.18 -6.58
CA PHE A 154 -44.87 -25.25 -8.04
C PHE A 154 -46.29 -25.38 -8.60
N ALA A 155 -47.33 -25.47 -7.75
CA ALA A 155 -48.71 -25.25 -8.18
C ALA A 155 -48.88 -23.87 -8.85
N ASP A 156 -48.11 -22.88 -8.42
CA ASP A 156 -47.97 -21.61 -9.14
C ASP A 156 -47.10 -21.82 -10.38
N THR A 157 -47.74 -21.73 -11.55
CA THR A 157 -47.07 -21.93 -12.86
C THR A 157 -45.97 -20.91 -13.14
N GLU A 158 -45.95 -19.76 -12.45
CA GLU A 158 -44.90 -18.74 -12.60
C GLU A 158 -43.68 -18.99 -11.70
N VAL A 159 -43.76 -19.96 -10.77
CA VAL A 159 -42.62 -20.36 -9.94
C VAL A 159 -41.67 -21.24 -10.76
N GLY A 160 -40.46 -20.72 -10.95
CA GLY A 160 -39.38 -21.38 -11.67
C GLY A 160 -38.30 -21.97 -10.78
N GLY A 161 -38.21 -21.57 -9.50
CA GLY A 161 -37.25 -22.18 -8.57
C GLY A 161 -37.49 -21.93 -7.08
N LEU A 162 -36.93 -22.79 -6.24
CA LEU A 162 -37.12 -22.82 -4.80
C LEU A 162 -35.82 -23.02 -4.05
N VAL A 163 -35.71 -22.37 -2.91
CA VAL A 163 -34.59 -22.51 -1.97
C VAL A 163 -35.06 -22.95 -0.59
N THR A 164 -34.34 -23.89 0.01
CA THR A 164 -34.64 -24.46 1.32
C THR A 164 -33.86 -23.77 2.45
N ARG A 165 -34.30 -23.95 3.70
CA ARG A 165 -33.48 -23.64 4.87
C ARG A 165 -32.28 -24.56 4.89
N GLN A 166 -31.09 -24.01 5.17
CA GLN A 166 -29.88 -24.81 5.36
C GLN A 166 -29.40 -24.69 6.80
N ASP A 167 -28.93 -25.80 7.35
CA ASP A 167 -28.32 -25.86 8.68
C ASP A 167 -27.06 -26.75 8.67
N ILE A 168 -26.31 -26.74 9.78
CA ILE A 168 -25.15 -27.60 9.99
C ILE A 168 -25.60 -28.89 10.68
N LEU A 169 -25.23 -30.04 10.11
CA LEU A 169 -25.60 -31.35 10.66
C LEU A 169 -25.11 -31.54 12.11
N LYS A 170 -23.85 -31.20 12.37
CA LYS A 170 -23.22 -31.27 13.70
C LYS A 170 -22.31 -30.06 13.94
N PRO A 171 -22.74 -29.02 14.67
CA PRO A 171 -21.93 -27.83 14.97
C PRO A 171 -21.00 -28.06 16.18
N ASP A 172 -20.06 -28.99 16.06
CA ASP A 172 -19.14 -29.44 17.12
C ASP A 172 -17.82 -28.66 17.16
N THR A 173 -17.34 -28.13 16.04
CA THR A 173 -16.14 -27.29 15.97
C THR A 173 -16.46 -25.80 15.92
N LEU A 174 -15.50 -24.97 16.33
CA LEU A 174 -15.59 -23.52 16.26
C LEU A 174 -15.97 -22.99 14.85
N ALA A 175 -15.38 -23.57 13.81
CA ALA A 175 -15.66 -23.22 12.42
C ALA A 175 -17.10 -23.54 12.03
N ARG A 176 -17.59 -24.73 12.40
CA ARG A 176 -18.96 -25.18 12.15
C ARG A 176 -19.99 -24.36 12.93
N LYS A 177 -19.70 -24.00 14.19
CA LYS A 177 -20.54 -23.10 14.99
C LYS A 177 -20.63 -21.69 14.38
N LEU A 178 -19.50 -21.08 14.01
CA LEU A 178 -19.47 -19.79 13.31
C LEU A 178 -20.21 -19.85 11.96
N PHE A 179 -20.11 -20.98 11.25
CA PHE A 179 -20.84 -21.18 10.01
C PHE A 179 -22.35 -21.30 10.26
N LYS A 180 -22.79 -22.06 11.27
CA LYS A 180 -24.20 -22.14 11.66
C LYS A 180 -24.78 -20.76 11.97
N ILE A 181 -24.11 -19.93 12.78
CA ILE A 181 -24.57 -18.56 13.10
C ILE A 181 -24.85 -17.75 11.81
N LEU A 182 -24.00 -17.88 10.78
CA LEU A 182 -24.21 -17.18 9.50
C LEU A 182 -25.29 -17.79 8.63
N LEU A 183 -25.52 -19.11 8.71
CA LEU A 183 -26.66 -19.74 8.05
C LEU A 183 -27.96 -19.31 8.71
N ASP A 184 -27.99 -19.24 10.04
CA ASP A 184 -29.15 -18.78 10.81
C ASP A 184 -29.47 -17.31 10.49
N ASP A 185 -28.48 -16.40 10.44
CA ASP A 185 -28.69 -15.01 9.99
C ASP A 185 -29.27 -14.94 8.55
N ARG A 186 -28.80 -15.82 7.65
CA ARG A 186 -29.29 -15.86 6.27
C ARG A 186 -30.72 -16.40 6.18
N TYR A 187 -30.98 -17.56 6.76
CA TYR A 187 -32.22 -18.31 6.53
C TYR A 187 -33.32 -17.99 7.55
N LEU A 188 -32.99 -17.52 8.76
CA LEU A 188 -33.98 -17.10 9.75
C LEU A 188 -34.31 -15.60 9.69
N PHE A 189 -33.53 -14.81 8.94
CA PHE A 189 -33.72 -13.37 8.83
C PHE A 189 -33.66 -12.83 7.39
N GLU A 190 -32.53 -12.96 6.67
CA GLU A 190 -32.36 -12.36 5.32
C GLU A 190 -33.37 -12.90 4.30
N TYR A 191 -33.55 -14.23 4.24
CA TYR A 191 -34.42 -14.89 3.26
C TYR A 191 -35.91 -14.70 3.54
N PRO A 192 -36.39 -14.79 4.80
CA PRO A 192 -37.74 -14.37 5.14
C PRO A 192 -38.04 -12.92 4.72
N PHE A 193 -37.11 -11.98 4.97
CA PHE A 193 -37.26 -10.60 4.51
C PHE A 193 -37.42 -10.52 2.99
N LEU A 194 -36.50 -11.12 2.22
CA LEU A 194 -36.53 -11.06 0.75
C LEU A 194 -37.79 -11.72 0.19
N ALA A 195 -38.21 -12.86 0.74
CA ALA A 195 -39.39 -13.59 0.32
C ALA A 195 -40.71 -12.85 0.59
N THR A 196 -40.74 -11.94 1.56
CA THR A 196 -41.92 -11.08 1.81
C THR A 196 -42.04 -9.96 0.78
N VAL A 197 -40.93 -9.40 0.29
CA VAL A 197 -40.92 -8.15 -0.48
C VAL A 197 -40.57 -8.32 -1.96
N SER A 198 -40.24 -9.53 -2.38
CA SER A 198 -39.73 -9.81 -3.73
C SER A 198 -40.04 -11.25 -4.12
N ASP A 199 -40.51 -11.42 -5.36
CA ASP A 199 -40.56 -12.73 -6.03
C ASP A 199 -39.18 -13.24 -6.47
N ALA A 200 -38.13 -12.44 -6.27
CA ALA A 200 -36.75 -12.81 -6.57
C ALA A 200 -35.88 -12.97 -5.33
N MET A 201 -35.15 -14.10 -5.26
CA MET A 201 -34.20 -14.42 -4.19
C MET A 201 -32.77 -14.05 -4.59
N LEU A 202 -31.91 -13.79 -3.60
CA LEU A 202 -30.50 -13.45 -3.84
C LEU A 202 -29.70 -14.62 -4.46
N CYS A 203 -30.04 -15.86 -4.10
CA CYS A 203 -29.40 -17.08 -4.60
C CYS A 203 -30.21 -18.30 -4.17
N ILE A 204 -30.54 -19.18 -5.12
CA ILE A 204 -31.01 -20.54 -4.84
C ILE A 204 -29.80 -21.44 -4.71
N SER A 205 -29.36 -21.69 -3.48
CA SER A 205 -28.06 -22.32 -3.20
C SER A 205 -28.02 -23.80 -3.57
N GLY A 206 -26.90 -24.21 -4.20
CA GLY A 206 -26.69 -25.57 -4.71
C GLY A 206 -26.65 -26.72 -3.71
N ARG A 207 -26.72 -26.47 -2.38
CA ARG A 207 -26.95 -27.58 -1.42
C ARG A 207 -28.24 -28.30 -1.79
N THR A 208 -29.29 -27.54 -2.08
CA THR A 208 -30.54 -28.05 -2.64
C THR A 208 -31.22 -26.90 -3.37
N ALA A 209 -30.99 -26.84 -4.68
CA ALA A 209 -31.53 -25.84 -5.57
C ALA A 209 -32.57 -26.50 -6.47
N VAL A 210 -33.85 -26.19 -6.26
CA VAL A 210 -34.96 -26.85 -6.96
C VAL A 210 -35.48 -25.91 -8.05
N TYR A 211 -35.69 -26.44 -9.24
CA TYR A 211 -36.09 -25.68 -10.42
C TYR A 211 -37.17 -26.42 -11.20
N ARG A 212 -38.09 -25.66 -11.80
CA ARG A 212 -38.91 -26.20 -12.87
C ARG A 212 -38.00 -26.45 -14.08
N ARG A 213 -38.04 -27.66 -14.65
CA ARG A 213 -37.12 -28.08 -15.73
C ARG A 213 -37.14 -27.10 -16.90
N ILE A 214 -38.33 -26.67 -17.32
CA ILE A 214 -38.50 -25.73 -18.44
C ILE A 214 -37.87 -24.35 -18.18
N ALA A 215 -37.72 -23.95 -16.92
CA ALA A 215 -37.12 -22.66 -16.57
C ALA A 215 -35.60 -22.64 -16.78
N ILE A 216 -34.93 -23.80 -16.69
CA ILE A 216 -33.47 -23.89 -16.71
C ILE A 216 -32.89 -24.57 -17.96
N ILE A 217 -33.63 -25.46 -18.63
CA ILE A 217 -33.08 -26.34 -19.68
C ILE A 217 -32.43 -25.55 -20.83
N ASN A 218 -33.05 -24.46 -21.26
CA ASN A 218 -32.54 -23.60 -22.34
C ASN A 218 -31.39 -22.67 -21.89
N GLU A 219 -31.22 -22.49 -20.58
CA GLU A 219 -30.16 -21.65 -20.01
C GLU A 219 -28.89 -22.46 -19.67
N LEU A 220 -28.91 -23.79 -19.77
CA LEU A 220 -27.75 -24.63 -19.47
C LEU A 220 -26.55 -24.35 -20.39
N LYS A 221 -26.79 -24.13 -21.68
CA LYS A 221 -25.70 -23.77 -22.63
C LYS A 221 -25.06 -22.44 -22.24
N LYS A 222 -25.85 -21.50 -21.73
CA LYS A 222 -25.37 -20.21 -21.22
C LYS A 222 -24.61 -20.38 -19.90
N LEU A 223 -25.06 -21.25 -19.00
CA LEU A 223 -24.37 -21.60 -17.76
C LEU A 223 -22.96 -22.18 -18.03
N GLU A 224 -22.84 -23.07 -19.00
CA GLU A 224 -21.58 -23.72 -19.38
C GLU A 224 -20.57 -22.76 -20.02
N ASN A 225 -21.05 -21.72 -20.70
CA ASN A 225 -20.24 -20.78 -21.49
C ASN A 225 -20.13 -19.38 -20.90
N GLU A 226 -20.68 -19.17 -19.70
CA GLU A 226 -20.68 -17.88 -19.03
C GLU A 226 -19.25 -17.35 -18.82
N LYS A 227 -19.05 -16.05 -19.09
CA LYS A 227 -17.77 -15.35 -18.91
C LYS A 227 -17.94 -14.14 -17.98
N PHE A 228 -16.88 -13.82 -17.25
CA PHE A 228 -16.73 -12.59 -16.48
C PHE A 228 -15.39 -11.95 -16.86
N TRP A 229 -15.42 -10.71 -17.35
CA TRP A 229 -14.25 -10.01 -17.91
C TRP A 229 -13.43 -10.87 -18.88
N GLY A 230 -14.12 -11.49 -19.84
CA GLY A 230 -13.50 -12.36 -20.86
C GLY A 230 -13.08 -13.76 -20.36
N LYS A 231 -12.98 -13.99 -19.05
CA LYS A 231 -12.60 -15.30 -18.47
C LYS A 231 -13.82 -16.19 -18.25
N LYS A 232 -13.73 -17.48 -18.63
CA LYS A 232 -14.79 -18.47 -18.40
C LYS A 232 -15.06 -18.64 -16.89
N MET A 233 -16.32 -18.66 -16.49
CA MET A 233 -16.72 -18.88 -15.09
C MET A 233 -16.70 -20.37 -14.76
N ILE A 234 -15.94 -20.75 -13.73
CA ILE A 234 -15.82 -22.16 -13.28
C ILE A 234 -16.63 -22.47 -12.01
N SER A 235 -17.26 -21.48 -11.38
CA SER A 235 -18.06 -21.65 -10.15
C SER A 235 -19.15 -20.59 -10.02
N GLY A 236 -20.03 -20.73 -9.03
CA GLY A 236 -21.19 -19.84 -8.84
C GLY A 236 -22.38 -20.22 -9.74
N ASP A 237 -22.49 -21.51 -10.05
CA ASP A 237 -23.57 -22.14 -10.80
C ASP A 237 -24.96 -21.79 -10.26
N ASP A 238 -25.13 -21.94 -8.95
CA ASP A 238 -26.34 -21.63 -8.20
C ASP A 238 -26.86 -20.21 -8.44
N LYS A 239 -25.99 -19.22 -8.27
CA LYS A 239 -26.34 -17.81 -8.42
C LYS A 239 -26.56 -17.42 -9.88
N SER A 240 -25.79 -17.99 -10.81
CA SER A 240 -25.98 -17.76 -12.24
C SER A 240 -27.33 -18.26 -12.74
N LEU A 241 -27.72 -19.50 -12.39
CA LEU A 241 -29.04 -20.04 -12.73
C LEU A 241 -30.18 -19.23 -12.10
N THR A 242 -30.05 -18.86 -10.82
CA THR A 242 -31.01 -17.98 -10.13
C THR A 242 -31.25 -16.70 -10.93
N ASN A 243 -30.18 -16.05 -11.39
CA ASN A 243 -30.31 -14.81 -12.18
C ASN A 243 -30.87 -15.04 -13.58
N PHE A 244 -30.57 -16.18 -14.22
CA PHE A 244 -31.10 -16.48 -15.55
C PHE A 244 -32.61 -16.63 -15.54
N ILE A 245 -33.14 -17.36 -14.56
CA ILE A 245 -34.60 -17.54 -14.45
C ILE A 245 -35.29 -16.22 -14.09
N HIS A 246 -34.70 -15.39 -13.22
CA HIS A 246 -35.24 -14.07 -12.90
C HIS A 246 -35.23 -13.12 -14.09
N ALA A 247 -34.16 -13.12 -14.89
CA ALA A 247 -34.09 -12.31 -16.11
C ALA A 247 -35.15 -12.73 -17.16
N LYS A 248 -35.71 -13.94 -17.04
CA LYS A 248 -36.81 -14.46 -17.86
C LYS A 248 -38.19 -14.28 -17.22
N GLY A 249 -38.27 -13.66 -16.04
CA GLY A 249 -39.53 -13.36 -15.35
C GLY A 249 -40.01 -14.45 -14.40
N TRP A 250 -39.27 -15.55 -14.22
CA TRP A 250 -39.66 -16.60 -13.28
C TRP A 250 -39.58 -16.12 -11.83
N LYS A 251 -40.61 -16.47 -11.06
CA LYS A 251 -40.67 -16.25 -9.61
C LYS A 251 -39.90 -17.33 -8.87
N THR A 252 -39.45 -16.99 -7.67
CA THR A 252 -38.80 -17.92 -6.76
C THR A 252 -39.39 -17.83 -5.37
N ARG A 253 -39.32 -18.93 -4.61
CA ARG A 253 -39.80 -18.95 -3.23
C ARG A 253 -38.77 -19.54 -2.29
N TYR A 254 -38.84 -19.09 -1.04
CA TYR A 254 -38.09 -19.63 0.07
C TYR A 254 -38.97 -20.54 0.92
N LEU A 255 -38.46 -21.70 1.31
CA LEU A 255 -39.11 -22.68 2.19
C LEU A 255 -38.39 -22.74 3.53
N LYS A 256 -38.92 -22.01 4.53
CA LYS A 256 -38.35 -21.99 5.89
C LYS A 256 -38.55 -23.30 6.66
N ASN A 257 -39.66 -23.99 6.39
CA ASN A 257 -40.08 -25.24 7.05
C ASN A 257 -39.43 -26.50 6.42
N VAL A 258 -38.67 -26.36 5.34
CA VAL A 258 -37.90 -27.45 4.73
C VAL A 258 -36.43 -27.22 5.02
N THR A 259 -35.83 -28.09 5.83
CA THR A 259 -34.42 -27.98 6.23
C THR A 259 -33.58 -29.03 5.53
N VAL A 260 -32.42 -28.63 5.06
CA VAL A 260 -31.36 -29.53 4.59
C VAL A 260 -30.07 -29.25 5.35
N TYR A 261 -29.25 -30.26 5.56
CA TYR A 261 -28.05 -30.18 6.37
C TYR A 261 -26.79 -30.35 5.54
N THR A 262 -25.73 -29.62 5.91
CA THR A 262 -24.37 -29.83 5.39
C THR A 262 -23.42 -30.11 6.56
N ASN A 263 -22.35 -30.84 6.31
CA ASN A 263 -21.30 -31.09 7.31
C ASN A 263 -20.48 -29.82 7.62
N GLY A 264 -20.58 -28.79 6.78
CA GLY A 264 -19.80 -27.56 6.91
C GLY A 264 -18.30 -27.78 6.72
N THR A 265 -17.51 -26.75 7.04
CA THR A 265 -16.04 -26.83 6.98
C THR A 265 -15.47 -27.25 8.32
N PRO A 266 -14.51 -28.18 8.37
CA PRO A 266 -14.01 -28.75 9.62
C PRO A 266 -13.25 -27.75 10.48
N ASP A 267 -12.42 -26.91 9.87
CA ASP A 267 -11.53 -25.95 10.54
C ASP A 267 -11.69 -24.51 10.04
N ILE A 268 -11.12 -23.56 10.79
CA ILE A 268 -11.24 -22.11 10.53
C ILE A 268 -10.54 -21.69 9.23
N VAL A 269 -9.41 -22.30 8.86
CA VAL A 269 -8.69 -21.94 7.63
C VAL A 269 -9.51 -22.34 6.41
N SER A 270 -10.06 -23.55 6.41
CA SER A 270 -10.98 -24.04 5.37
C SER A 270 -12.23 -23.17 5.28
N TYR A 271 -12.79 -22.78 6.42
CA TYR A 271 -13.92 -21.87 6.50
C TYR A 271 -13.65 -20.51 5.86
N LEU A 272 -12.52 -19.85 6.19
CA LEU A 272 -12.16 -18.55 5.63
C LEU A 272 -11.88 -18.63 4.12
N LYS A 273 -11.23 -19.71 3.65
CA LYS A 273 -11.06 -19.97 2.20
C LYS A 273 -12.41 -20.11 1.48
N GLN A 274 -13.37 -20.82 2.08
CA GLN A 274 -14.73 -20.91 1.54
C GLN A 274 -15.43 -19.55 1.51
N LYS A 275 -15.26 -18.72 2.55
CA LYS A 275 -15.81 -17.36 2.58
C LYS A 275 -15.23 -16.47 1.49
N ILE A 276 -13.92 -16.51 1.24
CA ILE A 276 -13.30 -15.78 0.12
C ILE A 276 -13.94 -16.21 -1.21
N ARG A 277 -14.07 -17.53 -1.44
CA ARG A 277 -14.65 -18.09 -2.67
C ARG A 277 -16.09 -17.62 -2.89
N TRP A 278 -16.96 -17.78 -1.88
CA TRP A 278 -18.36 -17.36 -1.97
C TRP A 278 -18.50 -15.85 -2.15
N THR A 279 -17.62 -15.07 -1.52
CA THR A 279 -17.64 -13.61 -1.66
C THR A 279 -17.24 -13.17 -3.05
N ARG A 280 -16.18 -13.74 -3.65
CA ARG A 280 -15.81 -13.47 -5.05
C ARG A 280 -16.92 -13.84 -6.03
N ASN A 281 -17.52 -15.03 -5.86
CA ASN A 281 -18.66 -15.46 -6.67
C ASN A 281 -19.85 -14.52 -6.54
N GLY A 282 -20.15 -14.10 -5.30
CA GLY A 282 -21.19 -13.11 -4.99
C GLY A 282 -20.95 -11.80 -5.73
N LEU A 283 -19.78 -11.18 -5.53
CA LEU A 283 -19.43 -9.89 -6.14
C LEU A 283 -19.46 -9.93 -7.67
N ARG A 284 -18.96 -11.00 -8.31
CA ARG A 284 -19.01 -11.16 -9.77
C ARG A 284 -20.44 -11.20 -10.30
N SER A 285 -21.28 -11.97 -9.62
CA SER A 285 -22.68 -12.13 -10.01
C SER A 285 -23.48 -10.84 -9.76
N ASP A 286 -23.33 -10.28 -8.55
CA ASP A 286 -24.07 -9.11 -8.09
C ASP A 286 -23.75 -7.87 -8.90
N SER A 287 -22.48 -7.61 -9.19
CA SER A 287 -22.08 -6.46 -10.02
C SER A 287 -22.68 -6.53 -11.42
N ARG A 288 -22.70 -7.70 -12.06
CA ARG A 288 -23.31 -7.84 -13.40
C ARG A 288 -24.81 -7.58 -13.37
N VAL A 289 -25.50 -8.07 -12.34
CA VAL A 289 -26.97 -7.92 -12.25
C VAL A 289 -27.36 -6.52 -11.81
N LEU A 290 -26.60 -5.87 -10.92
CA LEU A 290 -26.81 -4.46 -10.56
C LEU A 290 -26.63 -3.53 -11.75
N LEU A 291 -25.75 -3.87 -12.70
CA LEU A 291 -25.55 -3.15 -13.96
C LEU A 291 -26.58 -3.54 -15.04
N SER A 292 -27.47 -4.50 -14.77
CA SER A 292 -28.50 -4.91 -15.71
C SER A 292 -29.81 -4.14 -15.49
N GLY A 293 -30.53 -3.82 -16.55
CA GLY A 293 -31.78 -3.07 -16.46
C GLY A 293 -32.95 -3.86 -15.83
N TRP A 294 -32.97 -5.19 -15.95
CA TRP A 294 -34.12 -6.00 -15.51
C TRP A 294 -34.31 -6.00 -14.00
N LEU A 295 -33.23 -5.98 -13.22
CA LEU A 295 -33.31 -5.99 -11.75
C LEU A 295 -33.98 -4.72 -11.23
N TRP A 296 -33.60 -3.54 -11.75
CA TRP A 296 -34.17 -2.26 -11.34
C TRP A 296 -35.59 -2.04 -11.84
N LYS A 297 -35.95 -2.67 -12.96
CA LYS A 297 -37.32 -2.64 -13.49
C LYS A 297 -38.27 -3.47 -12.63
N ASN A 298 -37.88 -4.71 -12.29
CA ASN A 298 -38.80 -5.71 -11.73
C ASN A 298 -38.60 -5.99 -10.24
N HIS A 299 -37.41 -5.74 -9.67
CA HIS A 299 -37.06 -6.14 -8.29
C HIS A 299 -36.19 -5.09 -7.55
N LYS A 300 -36.69 -3.86 -7.45
CA LYS A 300 -35.99 -2.71 -6.83
C LYS A 300 -35.48 -2.98 -5.41
N ILE A 301 -36.27 -3.65 -4.57
CA ILE A 301 -35.90 -3.92 -3.18
C ILE A 301 -34.71 -4.91 -3.11
N LEU A 302 -34.69 -5.92 -4.00
CA LEU A 302 -33.54 -6.82 -4.13
C LEU A 302 -32.29 -6.05 -4.57
N ALA A 303 -32.41 -5.11 -5.52
CA ALA A 303 -31.31 -4.24 -5.94
C ALA A 303 -30.74 -3.42 -4.78
N LEU A 304 -31.62 -2.75 -4.02
CA LEU A 304 -31.22 -1.96 -2.84
C LEU A 304 -30.57 -2.85 -1.77
N HIS A 305 -31.05 -4.07 -1.60
CA HIS A 305 -30.45 -5.04 -0.67
C HIS A 305 -29.05 -5.49 -1.12
N MET A 306 -28.85 -5.75 -2.42
CA MET A 306 -27.53 -6.07 -2.97
C MET A 306 -26.54 -4.90 -2.82
N LEU A 307 -27.00 -3.66 -3.06
CA LEU A 307 -26.20 -2.45 -2.84
C LEU A 307 -25.81 -2.28 -1.36
N ASP A 308 -26.75 -2.49 -0.45
CA ASP A 308 -26.49 -2.46 1.00
C ASP A 308 -25.43 -3.48 1.42
N LYS A 309 -25.46 -4.70 0.85
CA LYS A 309 -24.45 -5.74 1.14
C LYS A 309 -23.05 -5.34 0.66
N LEU A 310 -22.96 -4.55 -0.42
CA LEU A 310 -21.70 -3.99 -0.94
C LEU A 310 -21.14 -2.90 -0.03
N VAL A 311 -22.00 -2.03 0.51
CA VAL A 311 -21.60 -0.89 1.38
C VAL A 311 -21.30 -1.33 2.82
N SER A 312 -21.98 -2.37 3.31
CA SER A 312 -21.87 -2.87 4.68
C SER A 312 -20.44 -3.04 5.25
N PRO A 313 -19.43 -3.55 4.50
CA PRO A 313 -18.09 -3.80 5.05
C PRO A 313 -17.37 -2.51 5.41
N VAL A 314 -17.57 -1.46 4.59
CA VAL A 314 -16.98 -0.13 4.81
C VAL A 314 -17.55 0.48 6.08
N THR A 315 -18.89 0.46 6.24
CA THR A 315 -19.53 0.99 7.46
C THR A 315 -19.11 0.25 8.72
N LEU A 316 -18.86 -1.06 8.64
CA LEU A 316 -18.36 -1.84 9.77
C LEU A 316 -16.93 -1.46 10.13
N LEU A 317 -16.06 -1.26 9.14
CA LEU A 317 -14.68 -0.83 9.35
C LEU A 317 -14.57 0.61 9.84
N ILE A 318 -15.47 1.51 9.43
CA ILE A 318 -15.57 2.86 10.02
C ILE A 318 -15.79 2.76 11.54
N GLY A 319 -16.70 1.90 11.99
CA GLY A 319 -16.92 1.65 13.41
C GLY A 319 -15.66 1.13 14.13
N LEU A 320 -14.92 0.22 13.50
CA LEU A 320 -13.63 -0.26 14.03
C LEU A 320 -12.60 0.86 14.10
N SER A 321 -12.54 1.75 13.11
CA SER A 321 -11.64 2.90 13.11
C SER A 321 -11.94 3.86 14.26
N TYR A 322 -13.22 4.19 14.51
CA TYR A 322 -13.60 5.01 15.67
C TYR A 322 -13.20 4.34 16.99
N PHE A 323 -13.38 3.03 17.13
CA PHE A 323 -12.96 2.29 18.33
C PHE A 323 -11.43 2.36 18.53
N THR A 324 -10.63 2.05 17.49
CA THR A 324 -9.16 2.09 17.57
C THR A 324 -8.64 3.50 17.85
N ILE A 325 -9.22 4.53 17.22
CA ILE A 325 -8.85 5.92 17.47
C ILE A 325 -9.20 6.31 18.91
N SER A 326 -10.34 5.85 19.44
CA SER A 326 -10.73 6.09 20.84
C SER A 326 -9.73 5.48 21.83
N LEU A 327 -9.25 4.25 21.58
CA LEU A 327 -8.21 3.63 22.39
C LEU A 327 -6.89 4.40 22.31
N TYR A 328 -6.45 4.76 21.10
CA TYR A 328 -5.18 5.45 20.88
C TYR A 328 -5.10 6.81 21.57
N PHE A 329 -6.20 7.57 21.60
CA PHE A 329 -6.27 8.88 22.26
C PHE A 329 -6.77 8.82 23.71
N GLY A 330 -6.96 7.63 24.29
CA GLY A 330 -7.37 7.48 25.70
C GLY A 330 -8.82 7.83 26.00
N HIS A 331 -9.72 7.84 25.01
CA HIS A 331 -11.17 8.02 25.21
C HIS A 331 -11.81 6.69 25.67
N TRP A 332 -11.35 6.15 26.80
CA TRP A 332 -11.67 4.81 27.27
C TRP A 332 -13.17 4.56 27.49
N GLN A 333 -13.91 5.57 27.96
CA GLN A 333 -15.36 5.48 28.18
C GLN A 333 -16.10 5.29 26.85
N ILE A 334 -15.70 6.03 25.80
CA ILE A 334 -16.30 5.89 24.47
C ILE A 334 -15.92 4.54 23.84
N ALA A 335 -14.65 4.13 23.98
CA ALA A 335 -14.22 2.81 23.53
C ALA A 335 -15.04 1.70 24.22
N LEU A 336 -15.29 1.83 25.52
CA LEU A 336 -16.14 0.92 26.29
C LEU A 336 -17.59 0.93 25.81
N ILE A 337 -18.18 2.11 25.57
CA ILE A 337 -19.55 2.24 25.02
C ILE A 337 -19.65 1.54 23.65
N ILE A 338 -18.67 1.75 22.76
CA ILE A 338 -18.63 1.10 21.45
C ILE A 338 -18.52 -0.42 21.61
N ALA A 339 -17.67 -0.91 22.52
CA ALA A 339 -17.50 -2.33 22.78
C ALA A 339 -18.77 -2.97 23.35
N ILE A 340 -19.41 -2.34 24.35
CA ILE A 340 -20.70 -2.77 24.91
C ILE A 340 -21.78 -2.77 23.82
N TRP A 341 -21.83 -1.72 22.99
CA TRP A 341 -22.76 -1.65 21.88
C TRP A 341 -22.54 -2.77 20.86
N TRP A 342 -21.29 -3.14 20.56
CA TRP A 342 -21.01 -4.31 19.71
C TRP A 342 -21.53 -5.60 20.34
N MET A 343 -21.32 -5.81 21.63
CA MET A 343 -21.86 -6.96 22.35
C MET A 343 -23.38 -7.02 22.27
N LEU A 344 -24.07 -5.96 22.72
CA LEU A 344 -25.53 -5.87 22.69
C LEU A 344 -26.10 -6.02 21.26
N SER A 345 -25.50 -5.32 20.30
CA SER A 345 -25.94 -5.37 18.90
C SER A 345 -25.83 -6.76 18.29
N ARG A 346 -24.77 -7.51 18.62
CA ARG A 346 -24.57 -8.85 18.08
C ARG A 346 -25.46 -9.86 18.76
N ILE A 347 -25.68 -9.75 20.08
CA ILE A 347 -26.68 -10.57 20.81
C ILE A 347 -28.05 -10.46 20.13
N ILE A 348 -28.52 -9.24 19.87
CA ILE A 348 -29.81 -8.99 19.22
C ILE A 348 -29.87 -9.64 17.83
N LYS A 349 -28.81 -9.47 17.02
CA LYS A 349 -28.79 -9.99 15.64
C LYS A 349 -28.73 -11.52 15.58
N ILE A 350 -27.96 -12.15 16.45
CA ILE A 350 -27.84 -13.62 16.49
C ILE A 350 -28.86 -14.28 17.42
N PHE A 351 -29.81 -13.52 17.99
CA PHE A 351 -30.82 -14.06 18.89
C PHE A 351 -31.59 -15.29 18.34
N PRO A 352 -31.96 -15.37 17.05
CA PRO A 352 -32.58 -16.58 16.51
C PRO A 352 -31.71 -17.84 16.68
N HIS A 353 -30.39 -17.71 16.56
CA HIS A 353 -29.44 -18.79 16.82
C HIS A 353 -29.34 -19.10 18.31
N LEU A 354 -29.22 -18.08 19.17
CA LEU A 354 -29.13 -18.26 20.62
C LEU A 354 -30.38 -18.90 21.22
N ARG A 355 -31.55 -18.72 20.59
CA ARG A 355 -32.78 -19.42 20.97
C ARG A 355 -32.66 -20.94 20.79
N GLU A 356 -31.94 -21.41 19.78
CA GLU A 356 -31.67 -22.83 19.55
C GLU A 356 -30.48 -23.34 20.38
N LYS A 357 -29.45 -22.50 20.58
CA LYS A 357 -28.19 -22.85 21.29
C LYS A 357 -27.76 -21.72 22.25
N PRO A 358 -28.36 -21.60 23.45
CA PRO A 358 -28.04 -20.52 24.39
C PRO A 358 -26.57 -20.49 24.83
N ALA A 359 -25.95 -21.66 24.97
CA ALA A 359 -24.55 -21.80 25.38
C ALA A 359 -23.55 -21.18 24.39
N ASP A 360 -23.92 -20.98 23.12
CA ASP A 360 -23.05 -20.36 22.13
C ASP A 360 -22.90 -18.83 22.35
N ILE A 361 -23.53 -18.25 23.39
CA ILE A 361 -23.28 -16.87 23.84
C ILE A 361 -21.79 -16.59 24.15
N PHE A 362 -21.05 -17.59 24.62
CA PHE A 362 -19.62 -17.46 24.91
C PHE A 362 -18.76 -17.31 23.63
N ILE A 363 -19.30 -17.62 22.46
CA ILE A 363 -18.62 -17.46 21.16
C ILE A 363 -18.72 -16.00 20.67
N LEU A 364 -19.60 -15.20 21.27
CA LEU A 364 -19.92 -13.84 20.84
C LEU A 364 -18.69 -12.93 20.62
N PRO A 365 -17.68 -12.86 21.51
CA PRO A 365 -16.50 -12.03 21.26
C PRO A 365 -15.73 -12.45 20.00
N LEU A 366 -15.56 -13.76 19.80
CA LEU A 366 -14.91 -14.29 18.62
C LEU A 366 -15.77 -14.08 17.36
N TYR A 367 -17.08 -14.19 17.47
CA TYR A 367 -17.99 -13.89 16.36
C TYR A 367 -17.85 -12.42 15.94
N ILE A 368 -17.76 -11.47 16.88
CA ILE A 368 -17.49 -10.05 16.59
C ILE A 368 -16.19 -9.90 15.78
N ILE A 369 -15.08 -10.47 16.25
CA ILE A 369 -13.79 -10.45 15.55
C ILE A 369 -13.94 -11.05 14.14
N THR A 370 -14.66 -12.17 14.03
CA THR A 370 -14.92 -12.82 12.74
C THR A 370 -15.72 -11.91 11.79
N THR A 371 -16.66 -11.08 12.29
CA THR A 371 -17.38 -10.12 11.43
C THR A 371 -16.46 -9.04 10.85
N PHE A 372 -15.47 -8.56 11.60
CA PHE A 372 -14.45 -7.64 11.08
C PHE A 372 -13.52 -8.33 10.08
N ALA A 373 -13.08 -9.55 10.38
CA ALA A 373 -12.29 -10.35 9.45
C ALA A 373 -13.04 -10.60 8.13
N ILE A 374 -14.35 -10.88 8.19
CA ILE A 374 -15.20 -11.04 7.01
C ILE A 374 -15.33 -9.71 6.23
N ALA A 375 -15.38 -8.56 6.90
CA ALA A 375 -15.39 -7.26 6.22
C ALA A 375 -14.10 -7.02 5.43
N VAL A 376 -12.94 -7.34 6.01
CA VAL A 376 -11.65 -7.30 5.30
C VAL A 376 -11.62 -8.31 4.15
N ILE A 377 -12.13 -9.54 4.35
CA ILE A 377 -12.27 -10.55 3.28
C ILE A 377 -13.13 -10.02 2.12
N LYS A 378 -14.18 -9.25 2.39
CA LYS A 378 -15.01 -8.65 1.34
C LYS A 378 -14.24 -7.62 0.50
N ILE A 379 -13.38 -6.80 1.12
CA ILE A 379 -12.49 -5.88 0.40
C ILE A 379 -11.43 -6.68 -0.39
N TYR A 380 -10.80 -7.67 0.23
CA TYR A 380 -9.85 -8.56 -0.44
C TYR A 380 -10.47 -9.28 -1.65
N ALA A 381 -11.69 -9.79 -1.51
CA ALA A 381 -12.43 -10.45 -2.57
C ALA A 381 -12.80 -9.50 -3.71
N LEU A 382 -13.00 -8.20 -3.43
CA LEU A 382 -13.21 -7.17 -4.45
C LEU A 382 -11.93 -6.93 -5.27
N VAL A 383 -10.78 -6.78 -4.60
CA VAL A 383 -9.46 -6.64 -5.25
C VAL A 383 -9.11 -7.87 -6.08
N THR A 384 -9.58 -9.05 -5.66
CA THR A 384 -9.31 -10.35 -6.31
C THR A 384 -10.52 -10.93 -7.03
N ILE A 385 -11.44 -10.09 -7.49
CA ILE A 385 -12.74 -10.51 -8.05
C ILE A 385 -12.59 -11.45 -9.25
N ASP A 386 -11.53 -11.27 -10.04
CA ASP A 386 -11.21 -12.06 -11.23
C ASP A 386 -10.51 -13.39 -10.90
N LYS A 387 -10.03 -13.57 -9.66
CA LYS A 387 -9.39 -14.81 -9.22
C LYS A 387 -10.45 -15.91 -9.08
N GLN A 388 -10.26 -16.95 -9.88
CA GLN A 388 -11.07 -18.16 -9.83
C GLN A 388 -10.17 -19.32 -9.41
N SER A 389 -10.39 -19.84 -8.21
CA SER A 389 -9.76 -21.08 -7.77
C SER A 389 -10.84 -21.98 -7.17
N TRP A 390 -10.86 -23.22 -7.63
CA TRP A 390 -11.65 -24.26 -7.00
C TRP A 390 -10.74 -24.92 -5.97
N ILE A 391 -10.81 -24.43 -4.72
CA ILE A 391 -9.82 -24.76 -3.69
C ILE A 391 -9.86 -26.23 -3.24
N THR A 392 -10.84 -27.05 -3.63
CA THR A 392 -10.92 -28.40 -3.06
C THR A 392 -10.83 -29.60 -4.00
N ARG A 393 -11.40 -29.65 -5.21
CA ARG A 393 -11.50 -30.99 -5.86
C ARG A 393 -11.56 -31.02 -7.39
N TRP A 394 -10.73 -30.28 -8.12
CA TRP A 394 -10.48 -30.61 -9.53
C TRP A 394 -9.01 -30.34 -9.82
N ASP A 395 -8.44 -31.07 -10.78
CA ASP A 395 -7.02 -31.10 -11.15
C ASP A 395 -6.26 -29.77 -10.95
N ARG A 396 -5.28 -29.79 -10.04
CA ARG A 396 -4.44 -28.64 -9.67
C ARG A 396 -3.60 -28.11 -10.83
N SER A 397 -3.33 -28.93 -11.85
CA SER A 397 -2.56 -28.55 -13.04
C SER A 397 -3.21 -27.42 -13.86
N ARG A 398 -4.50 -27.14 -13.62
CA ARG A 398 -5.31 -26.16 -14.37
C ARG A 398 -5.50 -24.83 -13.63
N LEU A 399 -4.93 -24.70 -12.43
CA LEU A 399 -4.88 -23.45 -11.68
C LEU A 399 -3.59 -22.72 -12.01
N LYS A 400 -3.67 -21.48 -12.51
CA LYS A 400 -2.49 -20.61 -12.57
C LYS A 400 -1.90 -20.49 -11.16
N SER A 401 -0.65 -20.90 -10.98
CA SER A 401 0.11 -20.55 -9.79
C SER A 401 0.37 -19.05 -9.86
N PHE A 402 -0.08 -18.34 -8.83
CA PHE A 402 0.18 -16.91 -8.74
C PHE A 402 1.62 -16.71 -8.30
N THR A 403 2.27 -15.76 -8.94
CA THR A 403 3.61 -15.35 -8.53
C THR A 403 3.53 -14.66 -7.16
N PHE A 404 4.62 -14.72 -6.39
CA PHE A 404 4.72 -14.01 -5.12
C PHE A 404 4.35 -12.52 -5.25
N LEU A 405 4.72 -11.89 -6.38
CA LEU A 405 4.41 -10.50 -6.71
C LEU A 405 2.91 -10.21 -6.86
N GLU A 406 2.15 -11.07 -7.54
CA GLU A 406 0.70 -10.90 -7.69
C GLU A 406 -0.06 -11.04 -6.36
N ASN A 407 0.43 -11.92 -5.48
CA ASN A 407 -0.12 -12.08 -4.14
C ASN A 407 0.22 -10.87 -3.26
N PHE A 408 1.46 -10.36 -3.33
CA PHE A 408 1.90 -9.18 -2.60
C PHE A 408 1.12 -7.91 -2.99
N ALA A 409 0.97 -7.64 -4.30
CA ALA A 409 0.21 -6.50 -4.80
C ALA A 409 -1.26 -6.53 -4.34
N THR A 410 -1.86 -7.72 -4.33
CA THR A 410 -3.22 -7.92 -3.83
C THR A 410 -3.34 -7.55 -2.34
N TYR A 411 -2.40 -8.00 -1.52
CA TYR A 411 -2.40 -7.72 -0.08
C TYR A 411 -2.18 -6.24 0.19
N ILE A 412 -1.27 -5.58 -0.54
CA ILE A 412 -1.08 -4.13 -0.46
C ILE A 412 -2.36 -3.39 -0.83
N ALA A 413 -2.97 -3.68 -1.98
CA ALA A 413 -4.18 -2.99 -2.40
C ALA A 413 -5.32 -3.14 -1.36
N THR A 414 -5.48 -4.35 -0.81
CA THR A 414 -6.43 -4.60 0.29
C THR A 414 -6.08 -3.77 1.52
N PHE A 415 -4.82 -3.77 1.93
CA PHE A 415 -4.33 -3.02 3.08
C PHE A 415 -4.52 -1.51 2.88
N SER A 416 -4.19 -0.96 1.71
CA SER A 416 -4.36 0.46 1.38
C SER A 416 -5.82 0.88 1.43
N MET A 417 -6.77 0.06 0.97
CA MET A 417 -8.20 0.36 1.07
C MET A 417 -8.67 0.38 2.53
N VAL A 418 -8.26 -0.60 3.33
CA VAL A 418 -8.58 -0.66 4.76
C VAL A 418 -7.96 0.52 5.49
N PHE A 419 -6.66 0.76 5.31
CA PHE A 419 -5.92 1.86 5.91
C PHE A 419 -6.50 3.22 5.50
N GLY A 420 -6.93 3.37 4.24
CA GLY A 420 -7.59 4.59 3.77
C GLY A 420 -8.84 4.95 4.57
N ILE A 421 -9.64 3.97 4.99
CA ILE A 421 -10.79 4.19 5.88
C ILE A 421 -10.32 4.74 7.24
N PHE A 422 -9.31 4.11 7.85
CA PHE A 422 -8.75 4.57 9.12
C PHE A 422 -8.16 5.99 9.00
N PHE A 423 -7.42 6.25 7.92
CA PHE A 423 -6.80 7.53 7.63
C PHE A 423 -7.84 8.64 7.46
N ILE A 424 -8.95 8.38 6.77
CA ILE A 424 -10.05 9.35 6.60
C ILE A 424 -10.66 9.71 7.96
N ILE A 425 -10.96 8.71 8.81
CA ILE A 425 -11.55 8.98 10.14
C ILE A 425 -10.55 9.70 11.05
N PHE A 426 -9.26 9.33 11.01
CA PHE A 426 -8.21 10.02 11.74
C PHE A 426 -8.05 11.48 11.28
N SER A 427 -8.10 11.72 9.96
CA SER A 427 -8.05 13.08 9.38
C SER A 427 -9.28 13.89 9.76
N TYR A 428 -10.48 13.28 9.76
CA TYR A 428 -11.71 13.91 10.23
C TYR A 428 -11.62 14.31 11.71
N LYS A 429 -11.08 13.44 12.58
CA LYS A 429 -10.79 13.77 13.99
C LYS A 429 -9.92 15.01 14.12
N ASN A 430 -8.83 15.06 13.37
CA ASN A 430 -7.88 16.18 13.41
C ASN A 430 -8.48 17.48 12.88
N THR A 431 -9.44 17.39 11.95
CA THR A 431 -10.19 18.54 11.45
C THR A 431 -11.22 19.02 12.48
N THR A 432 -11.92 18.09 13.15
CA THR A 432 -12.91 18.39 14.18
C THR A 432 -12.26 19.06 15.41
N LEU A 433 -11.04 18.64 15.78
CA LEU A 433 -10.22 19.29 16.81
C LEU A 433 -9.95 20.77 16.54
N LYS A 434 -9.81 21.16 15.26
CA LYS A 434 -9.60 22.57 14.89
C LYS A 434 -10.87 23.42 15.01
N MET A 435 -12.06 22.82 15.00
CA MET A 435 -13.34 23.54 15.01
C MET A 435 -13.94 23.77 16.42
N VAL A 436 -13.41 23.13 17.47
CA VAL A 436 -14.00 23.15 18.83
C VAL A 436 -12.95 23.53 19.90
N SER A 437 -11.94 24.32 19.52
CA SER A 437 -11.07 24.98 20.49
C SER A 437 -11.92 25.91 21.37
N PRO A 438 -11.86 25.82 22.72
CA PRO A 438 -12.63 26.70 23.61
C PRO A 438 -12.38 28.20 23.37
N GLN A 439 -11.23 28.56 22.80
CA GLN A 439 -10.90 29.93 22.43
C GLN A 439 -11.73 30.46 21.25
N GLU A 440 -12.26 29.60 20.38
CA GLU A 440 -13.11 30.03 19.25
C GLU A 440 -14.59 30.18 19.64
N LEU A 441 -15.08 29.46 20.66
CA LEU A 441 -16.47 29.56 21.11
C LEU A 441 -16.70 30.81 21.99
N GLU A 442 -15.73 31.16 22.83
CA GLU A 442 -15.70 32.45 23.52
C GLU A 442 -15.55 33.60 22.52
N ALA A 443 -14.70 33.43 21.49
CA ALA A 443 -14.61 34.37 20.38
C ALA A 443 -15.94 34.51 19.63
N SER A 444 -16.70 33.44 19.39
CA SER A 444 -17.99 33.48 18.66
C SER A 444 -19.15 34.14 19.43
N THR A 445 -19.13 34.02 20.77
CA THR A 445 -20.14 34.64 21.65
C THR A 445 -19.79 36.11 21.92
N LEU A 446 -18.51 36.45 22.03
CA LEU A 446 -18.03 37.83 21.91
C LEU A 446 -18.30 38.40 20.51
N GLN A 447 -18.19 37.62 19.44
CA GLN A 447 -18.43 38.08 18.06
C GLN A 447 -19.89 38.46 17.84
N ARG A 448 -20.85 37.71 18.42
CA ARG A 448 -22.28 38.05 18.32
C ARG A 448 -22.67 39.32 19.08
N ASN A 449 -22.00 39.63 20.19
CA ASN A 449 -22.19 40.90 20.90
C ASN A 449 -21.38 42.05 20.27
N ASN A 450 -20.21 41.76 19.67
CA ASN A 450 -19.36 42.74 18.97
C ASN A 450 -19.84 43.04 17.54
N LEU A 451 -20.70 42.21 16.95
CA LEU A 451 -21.34 42.47 15.64
C LEU A 451 -22.35 43.63 15.68
N LYS A 452 -22.74 44.12 16.87
CA LYS A 452 -23.50 45.37 17.01
C LYS A 452 -22.62 46.63 17.05
N ASN A 453 -21.32 46.49 17.25
CA ASN A 453 -20.36 47.60 17.21
C ASN A 453 -19.39 47.42 16.04
N LYS A 454 -19.94 47.45 14.82
CA LYS A 454 -19.17 47.87 13.65
C LYS A 454 -18.74 49.32 13.87
N ASN A 455 -17.45 49.51 14.11
CA ASN A 455 -16.64 50.58 13.52
C ASN A 455 -15.24 50.58 14.16
N LYS A 456 -14.37 49.68 13.70
CA LYS A 456 -12.91 49.88 13.56
C LYS A 456 -12.27 48.57 13.08
N LEU A 457 -11.60 48.62 11.92
CA LEU A 457 -10.71 47.54 11.48
C LEU A 457 -9.60 47.36 12.55
N PRO A 458 -9.32 46.13 13.05
CA PRO A 458 -8.11 45.92 13.83
C PRO A 458 -6.92 46.01 12.88
N SER A 459 -6.06 46.97 13.19
CA SER A 459 -4.73 47.18 12.64
C SER A 459 -3.96 45.87 12.48
N ILE A 460 -3.40 45.64 11.28
CA ILE A 460 -2.45 44.56 10.97
C ILE A 460 -1.17 44.68 11.83
N PHE A 461 -0.92 45.87 12.39
CA PHE A 461 0.10 46.10 13.39
C PHE A 461 -0.49 45.88 14.78
N THR A 462 -0.15 44.78 15.43
CA THR A 462 -0.19 44.74 16.90
C THR A 462 0.69 45.86 17.44
N PRO A 463 0.28 46.57 18.51
CA PRO A 463 1.14 47.56 19.17
C PRO A 463 2.47 46.90 19.52
N GLU A 464 3.55 47.66 19.36
CA GLU A 464 4.95 47.29 19.58
C GLU A 464 5.09 46.26 20.71
N LYS A 465 5.13 44.96 20.37
CA LYS A 465 5.81 44.02 21.24
C LYS A 465 7.25 44.53 21.30
N PRO A 466 7.84 44.72 22.49
CA PRO A 466 9.21 45.20 22.59
C PRO A 466 10.07 44.33 21.69
N ARG A 467 10.87 44.99 20.84
CA ARG A 467 11.86 44.32 20.01
C ARG A 467 12.67 43.42 20.95
N PRO A 468 12.63 42.09 20.81
CA PRO A 468 13.53 41.21 21.53
C PRO A 468 14.95 41.71 21.28
N ALA A 469 15.79 41.77 22.31
CA ALA A 469 17.15 42.26 22.12
C ALA A 469 17.79 41.49 20.96
N SER A 470 18.47 42.16 20.04
CA SER A 470 19.13 41.47 18.91
C SER A 470 20.03 40.32 19.39
N ALA A 471 20.63 40.47 20.57
CA ALA A 471 21.40 39.43 21.25
C ALA A 471 20.57 38.18 21.65
N GLU A 472 19.28 38.31 21.96
CA GLU A 472 18.39 37.19 22.33
C GLU A 472 18.04 36.34 21.10
N LEU A 473 17.73 36.99 19.97
CA LEU A 473 17.45 36.32 18.69
C LEU A 473 18.72 35.68 18.11
N GLU A 474 19.86 36.34 18.27
CA GLU A 474 21.16 35.74 17.94
C GLU A 474 21.48 34.55 18.85
N SER A 475 21.17 34.64 20.14
CA SER A 475 21.33 33.52 21.07
C SER A 475 20.46 32.33 20.67
N GLN A 476 19.21 32.53 20.27
CA GLN A 476 18.34 31.46 19.77
C GLN A 476 18.85 30.85 18.45
N GLY A 477 19.32 31.68 17.51
CA GLY A 477 19.96 31.19 16.28
C GLY A 477 21.24 30.40 16.55
N ILE A 478 22.05 30.83 17.52
CA ILE A 478 23.27 30.14 17.98
C ILE A 478 22.90 28.84 18.70
N GLU A 479 21.85 28.83 19.51
CA GLU A 479 21.36 27.64 20.21
C GLU A 479 20.87 26.60 19.20
N LEU A 480 20.03 26.98 18.24
CA LEU A 480 19.63 26.12 17.12
C LEU A 480 20.85 25.64 16.31
N ALA A 481 21.83 26.50 16.07
CA ALA A 481 23.06 26.10 15.36
C ALA A 481 23.92 25.11 16.18
N LYS A 482 23.94 25.24 17.51
CA LYS A 482 24.60 24.29 18.42
C LYS A 482 23.83 22.98 18.51
N GLU A 483 22.49 23.02 18.57
CA GLU A 483 21.63 21.84 18.53
C GLU A 483 21.72 21.12 17.18
N ASN A 484 21.96 21.85 16.08
CA ASN A 484 22.23 21.30 14.75
C ASN A 484 23.67 20.76 14.59
N GLN A 485 24.52 20.79 15.63
CA GLN A 485 25.78 20.03 15.60
C GLN A 485 25.46 18.55 15.75
N SER A 486 25.45 17.86 14.62
CA SER A 486 25.26 16.42 14.54
C SER A 486 26.21 15.65 15.44
N ASP A 487 25.75 14.45 15.80
CA ASP A 487 26.64 13.35 16.13
C ASP A 487 27.69 13.19 15.00
N PRO A 488 28.97 13.54 15.23
CA PRO A 488 29.97 13.65 14.17
C PRO A 488 30.54 12.29 13.78
N TYR A 489 29.75 11.23 13.96
CA TYR A 489 30.11 9.85 13.75
C TYR A 489 29.07 9.09 12.92
N GLY A 490 29.56 8.31 11.96
CA GLY A 490 28.78 7.24 11.34
C GLY A 490 28.90 5.96 12.15
N TYR A 491 27.80 5.20 12.24
CA TYR A 491 27.74 3.96 13.03
C TYR A 491 27.62 2.72 12.17
N TYR A 492 28.25 1.64 12.63
CA TYR A 492 28.20 0.34 11.99
C TYR A 492 28.12 -0.77 13.04
N ILE A 493 27.34 -1.82 12.76
CA ILE A 493 27.27 -3.01 13.62
C ILE A 493 28.01 -4.17 12.95
N SER A 494 29.07 -4.65 13.61
CA SER A 494 29.91 -5.76 13.13
C SER A 494 29.12 -7.04 12.85
N LYS A 495 29.53 -7.78 11.82
CA LYS A 495 28.98 -9.09 11.45
C LYS A 495 29.98 -10.21 11.78
N ILE A 496 29.53 -11.46 11.63
CA ILE A 496 30.37 -12.66 11.79
C ILE A 496 31.64 -12.55 10.93
N ASP A 497 32.77 -12.92 11.53
CA ASP A 497 34.12 -12.98 10.95
C ASP A 497 34.67 -11.65 10.41
N GLU A 498 34.27 -10.51 10.99
CA GLU A 498 34.79 -9.19 10.62
C GLU A 498 35.96 -8.76 11.52
N THR A 499 37.06 -8.33 10.90
CA THR A 499 38.23 -7.77 11.57
C THR A 499 38.31 -6.27 11.32
N LEU A 500 38.96 -5.53 12.22
CA LEU A 500 39.15 -4.08 12.05
C LEU A 500 39.87 -3.72 10.74
N PRO A 501 40.95 -4.42 10.29
CA PRO A 501 41.56 -4.13 8.99
C PRO A 501 40.60 -4.28 7.80
N LEU A 502 39.64 -5.21 7.88
CA LEU A 502 38.63 -5.39 6.84
C LEU A 502 37.66 -4.22 6.82
N LEU A 503 37.22 -3.75 7.99
CA LEU A 503 36.34 -2.58 8.12
C LEU A 503 37.05 -1.28 7.74
N GLU A 504 38.31 -1.11 8.13
CA GLU A 504 39.17 0.02 7.73
C GLU A 504 39.26 0.07 6.19
N LYS A 505 39.47 -1.08 5.54
CA LYS A 505 39.47 -1.17 4.09
C LYS A 505 38.10 -0.88 3.47
N ARG A 506 37.01 -1.41 4.04
CA ARG A 506 35.65 -1.21 3.56
C ARG A 506 35.26 0.27 3.55
N PHE A 507 35.60 1.01 4.60
CA PHE A 507 35.24 2.43 4.73
C PHE A 507 36.34 3.39 4.27
N ASN A 508 37.44 2.87 3.72
CA ASN A 508 38.60 3.63 3.22
C ASN A 508 39.32 4.46 4.31
N LEU A 509 39.49 3.90 5.50
CA LEU A 509 40.09 4.58 6.67
C LEU A 509 41.62 4.44 6.77
N ILE A 510 42.24 3.67 5.88
CA ILE A 510 43.65 3.23 5.96
C ILE A 510 44.66 4.41 6.08
N SER A 511 44.25 5.62 5.70
CA SER A 511 45.11 6.82 5.71
C SER A 511 44.63 7.96 6.61
N THR A 512 43.42 7.88 7.17
CA THR A 512 42.73 9.07 7.70
C THR A 512 42.02 8.87 9.03
N GLY A 513 41.68 7.64 9.43
CA GLY A 513 40.80 7.42 10.58
C GLY A 513 41.04 6.14 11.35
N LYS A 514 40.50 6.10 12.57
CA LYS A 514 40.44 4.89 13.40
C LYS A 514 38.99 4.47 13.60
N ILE A 515 38.76 3.16 13.72
CA ILE A 515 37.47 2.65 14.17
C ILE A 515 37.42 2.80 15.70
N LEU A 516 36.34 3.39 16.19
CA LEU A 516 36.13 3.72 17.59
C LEU A 516 35.05 2.84 18.19
N ASN A 517 35.11 2.62 19.50
CA ASN A 517 33.97 2.09 20.24
C ASN A 517 32.79 3.08 20.17
N ALA A 518 31.58 2.60 19.89
CA ALA A 518 30.44 3.48 19.67
C ALA A 518 30.03 4.29 20.90
N ASP A 519 30.24 3.77 22.11
CA ASP A 519 29.82 4.40 23.36
C ASP A 519 30.92 5.29 23.94
N THR A 520 32.15 4.76 24.04
CA THR A 520 33.27 5.49 24.67
C THR A 520 34.02 6.42 23.71
N LYS A 521 33.82 6.27 22.40
CA LYS A 521 34.59 6.94 21.33
C LYS A 521 36.10 6.70 21.40
N ALA A 522 36.56 5.76 22.22
CA ALA A 522 37.97 5.39 22.29
C ALA A 522 38.36 4.53 21.07
N PRO A 523 39.57 4.68 20.51
CA PRO A 523 40.05 3.83 19.43
C PRO A 523 40.11 2.35 19.83
N ILE A 524 39.64 1.47 18.95
CA ILE A 524 39.75 0.03 19.16
C ILE A 524 41.13 -0.46 18.64
N PRO A 525 41.88 -1.28 19.41
CA PRO A 525 43.17 -1.80 18.97
C PRO A 525 43.08 -2.61 17.67
N ARG A 526 43.99 -2.38 16.72
CA ARG A 526 43.90 -2.91 15.33
C ARG A 526 43.76 -4.44 15.21
N PHE A 527 44.32 -5.20 16.15
CA PHE A 527 44.29 -6.66 16.13
C PHE A 527 43.09 -7.26 16.90
N THR A 528 42.17 -6.42 17.38
CA THR A 528 40.95 -6.87 18.03
C THR A 528 40.01 -7.54 17.02
N ILE A 529 39.59 -8.77 17.35
CA ILE A 529 38.50 -9.46 16.67
C ILE A 529 37.19 -8.93 17.25
N LEU A 530 36.29 -8.41 16.41
CA LEU A 530 35.02 -7.87 16.86
C LEU A 530 34.00 -9.00 17.01
N SER A 531 33.41 -9.14 18.20
CA SER A 531 32.24 -10.00 18.39
C SER A 531 31.10 -9.53 17.49
N PRO A 532 30.32 -10.43 16.85
CA PRO A 532 29.16 -10.02 16.05
C PRO A 532 28.18 -9.19 16.89
N GLY A 533 27.65 -8.11 16.32
CA GLY A 533 26.76 -7.20 17.04
C GLY A 533 27.48 -6.04 17.75
N THR A 534 28.82 -5.99 17.73
CA THR A 534 29.58 -4.86 18.28
C THR A 534 29.29 -3.60 17.46
N LYS A 535 28.77 -2.56 18.12
CA LYS A 535 28.56 -1.25 17.51
C LYS A 535 29.87 -0.46 17.53
N VAL A 536 30.28 0.03 16.36
CA VAL A 536 31.47 0.87 16.19
C VAL A 536 31.08 2.23 15.62
N ALA A 537 31.92 3.22 15.87
CA ALA A 537 31.79 4.59 15.37
C ALA A 537 32.99 4.96 14.48
N ILE A 538 32.73 5.75 13.45
CA ILE A 538 33.73 6.29 12.53
C ILE A 538 33.47 7.78 12.39
N ALA A 539 34.48 8.63 12.59
CA ALA A 539 34.28 10.07 12.46
C ALA A 539 33.91 10.43 11.02
N ILE A 540 32.90 11.30 10.84
CA ILE A 540 32.40 11.69 9.51
C ILE A 540 33.51 12.27 8.64
N LYS A 541 34.39 13.10 9.22
CA LYS A 541 35.55 13.67 8.53
C LYS A 541 36.48 12.62 7.90
N ASP A 542 36.57 11.43 8.51
CA ASP A 542 37.45 10.36 8.02
C ASP A 542 36.83 9.65 6.81
N LEU A 543 35.51 9.78 6.59
CA LEU A 543 34.78 9.25 5.43
C LEU A 543 34.92 10.14 4.19
N HIS A 544 35.38 11.40 4.33
CA HIS A 544 35.46 12.37 3.24
C HIS A 544 36.66 12.16 2.30
N SER A 545 37.53 11.19 2.59
CA SER A 545 38.68 10.88 1.73
C SER A 545 38.32 9.82 0.68
N PRO A 546 38.51 10.12 -0.62
CA PRO A 546 38.17 9.18 -1.68
C PRO A 546 39.12 7.97 -1.70
N ILE A 547 38.64 6.86 -2.26
CA ILE A 547 39.42 5.65 -2.51
C ILE A 547 40.65 6.00 -3.36
N SER A 548 41.83 5.62 -2.88
CA SER A 548 43.09 5.88 -3.59
C SER A 548 43.28 4.93 -4.77
N LEU A 549 43.66 5.47 -5.93
CA LEU A 549 44.09 4.69 -7.09
C LEU A 549 45.36 3.88 -6.82
N ASN A 550 46.14 4.20 -5.78
CA ASN A 550 47.30 3.41 -5.38
C ASN A 550 46.93 1.97 -5.01
N LEU A 551 45.66 1.68 -4.68
CA LEU A 551 45.16 0.32 -4.49
C LEU A 551 45.36 -0.59 -5.70
N LEU A 552 45.51 -0.05 -6.91
CA LEU A 552 45.85 -0.83 -8.10
C LEU A 552 47.25 -1.45 -8.02
N ASN A 553 48.16 -0.83 -7.27
CA ASN A 553 49.58 -1.18 -7.13
C ASN A 553 49.89 -1.97 -5.85
N VAL A 554 48.92 -2.10 -4.93
CA VAL A 554 49.08 -2.88 -3.70
C VAL A 554 48.80 -4.36 -4.00
N PHE A 555 49.56 -5.27 -3.39
CA PHE A 555 49.31 -6.71 -3.49
C PHE A 555 47.89 -7.02 -2.99
N ALA A 556 46.98 -7.32 -3.92
CA ALA A 556 45.60 -7.67 -3.65
C ALA A 556 45.41 -9.17 -3.87
N LYS A 557 44.45 -9.77 -3.15
CA LYS A 557 44.03 -11.15 -3.44
C LYS A 557 43.59 -11.26 -4.91
N PRO A 558 43.82 -12.40 -5.58
CA PRO A 558 43.33 -12.62 -6.94
C PRO A 558 41.82 -12.43 -6.98
N ILE A 559 41.30 -11.89 -8.08
CA ILE A 559 39.85 -11.79 -8.27
C ILE A 559 39.29 -13.18 -8.62
N ASN A 560 38.06 -13.46 -8.20
CA ASN A 560 37.30 -14.62 -8.64
C ASN A 560 36.03 -14.12 -9.32
N VAL A 561 35.83 -14.55 -10.56
CA VAL A 561 34.76 -14.09 -11.45
C VAL A 561 33.96 -15.30 -11.90
N THR A 562 32.64 -15.23 -11.74
CA THR A 562 31.71 -16.27 -12.19
C THR A 562 30.58 -15.63 -12.99
N TYR A 563 30.00 -16.35 -13.94
CA TYR A 563 28.83 -15.91 -14.69
C TYR A 563 27.65 -16.83 -14.39
N ASP A 564 26.51 -16.23 -14.08
CA ASP A 564 25.23 -16.92 -13.90
C ASP A 564 24.29 -16.57 -15.04
N ALA A 565 24.05 -17.54 -15.94
CA ALA A 565 23.22 -17.34 -17.12
C ALA A 565 21.74 -17.04 -16.79
N PRO A 566 21.08 -17.73 -15.83
CA PRO A 566 19.67 -17.47 -15.51
C PRO A 566 19.39 -16.03 -15.05
N SER A 567 20.30 -15.42 -14.29
CA SER A 567 20.16 -14.02 -13.86
C SER A 567 20.90 -13.03 -14.77
N ASN A 568 21.54 -13.50 -15.84
CA ASN A 568 22.44 -12.74 -16.70
C ASN A 568 23.42 -11.87 -15.87
N THR A 569 24.14 -12.48 -14.93
CA THR A 569 24.97 -11.73 -13.96
C THR A 569 26.41 -12.24 -13.89
N ILE A 570 27.35 -11.33 -14.11
CA ILE A 570 28.78 -11.47 -13.79
C ILE A 570 28.97 -11.13 -12.31
N PHE A 571 29.42 -12.11 -11.53
CA PHE A 571 29.73 -11.97 -10.13
C PHE A 571 31.23 -11.87 -9.90
N VAL A 572 31.69 -10.76 -9.33
CA VAL A 572 33.06 -10.59 -8.85
C VAL A 572 33.08 -10.87 -7.34
N LYS A 573 33.62 -12.02 -6.94
CA LYS A 573 33.50 -12.60 -5.59
C LYS A 573 34.87 -12.97 -5.03
N GLN A 574 35.58 -12.04 -4.38
CA GLN A 574 36.70 -12.38 -3.49
C GLN A 574 37.02 -11.21 -2.56
N GLY A 575 36.66 -11.30 -1.28
CA GLY A 575 36.87 -10.22 -0.33
C GLY A 575 38.34 -9.83 -0.22
N GLY A 576 38.63 -8.53 -0.32
CA GLY A 576 39.98 -7.97 -0.33
C GLY A 576 40.65 -7.88 -1.69
N SER A 577 40.01 -8.35 -2.77
CA SER A 577 40.53 -8.17 -4.14
C SER A 577 40.22 -6.78 -4.70
N VAL A 578 41.02 -6.36 -5.70
CA VAL A 578 40.84 -5.12 -6.47
C VAL A 578 40.60 -5.48 -7.93
N ALA A 579 39.42 -5.13 -8.44
CA ALA A 579 38.95 -5.49 -9.76
C ALA A 579 38.94 -4.26 -10.70
N THR A 580 39.30 -4.50 -11.95
CA THR A 580 39.14 -3.56 -13.08
C THR A 580 38.44 -4.32 -14.22
N LEU A 581 37.88 -3.62 -15.23
CA LEU A 581 37.20 -4.31 -16.33
C LEU A 581 38.14 -5.26 -17.09
N GLY A 582 39.40 -4.89 -17.30
CA GLY A 582 40.40 -5.75 -17.94
C GLY A 582 40.80 -6.95 -17.09
N ARG A 583 40.83 -6.82 -15.76
CA ARG A 583 41.01 -7.99 -14.88
C ARG A 583 39.79 -8.90 -14.94
N ILE A 584 38.58 -8.36 -14.88
CA ILE A 584 37.33 -9.13 -14.95
C ILE A 584 37.21 -9.87 -16.28
N ASN A 585 37.43 -9.18 -17.41
CA ASN A 585 37.38 -9.80 -18.75
C ASN A 585 38.38 -10.95 -18.90
N ARG A 586 39.61 -10.80 -18.37
CA ARG A 586 40.62 -11.88 -18.41
C ARG A 586 40.23 -13.10 -17.58
N ALA A 587 39.51 -12.89 -16.48
CA ALA A 587 39.04 -13.95 -15.60
C ALA A 587 37.75 -14.62 -16.09
N LEU A 588 37.01 -14.02 -17.04
CA LEU A 588 35.84 -14.65 -17.65
C LEU A 588 36.26 -15.81 -18.55
N ALA A 589 35.46 -16.89 -18.53
CA ALA A 589 35.60 -18.00 -19.46
C ALA A 589 35.48 -17.50 -20.92
N LEU A 590 36.15 -18.19 -21.84
CA LEU A 590 36.32 -17.74 -23.22
C LEU A 590 34.97 -17.48 -23.91
N GLU A 591 34.01 -18.38 -23.71
CA GLU A 591 32.65 -18.30 -24.24
C GLU A 591 31.85 -17.10 -23.70
N ASN A 592 32.22 -16.56 -22.53
CA ASN A 592 31.51 -15.48 -21.84
C ASN A 592 32.15 -14.10 -22.05
N LYS A 593 33.28 -13.99 -22.78
CA LYS A 593 33.97 -12.71 -23.00
C LYS A 593 33.13 -11.65 -23.72
N HIS A 594 32.13 -12.06 -24.50
CA HIS A 594 31.21 -11.16 -25.19
C HIS A 594 30.31 -10.35 -24.23
N LEU A 595 30.18 -10.78 -22.97
CA LEU A 595 29.33 -10.13 -21.96
C LEU A 595 29.97 -8.87 -21.35
N LEU A 596 31.30 -8.77 -21.36
CA LEU A 596 32.06 -7.59 -20.98
C LEU A 596 33.18 -7.43 -22.00
N GLN A 597 32.99 -6.58 -23.00
CA GLN A 597 33.87 -6.50 -24.15
C GLN A 597 34.50 -5.12 -24.26
N GLN A 598 35.79 -5.06 -24.58
CA GLN A 598 36.45 -3.82 -25.00
C GLN A 598 36.18 -3.61 -26.50
N LEU A 599 35.53 -2.51 -26.84
CA LEU A 599 35.19 -2.14 -28.22
C LEU A 599 36.35 -1.43 -28.91
N SER A 600 37.02 -0.55 -28.16
CA SER A 600 38.22 0.17 -28.55
C SER A 600 39.06 0.46 -27.30
N PRO A 601 40.34 0.86 -27.40
CA PRO A 601 41.15 1.17 -26.21
C PRO A 601 40.45 2.14 -25.25
N GLY A 602 40.17 1.66 -24.04
CA GLY A 602 39.46 2.42 -23.00
C GLY A 602 37.92 2.45 -23.12
N GLU A 603 37.33 1.93 -24.20
CA GLU A 603 35.89 1.87 -24.41
C GLU A 603 35.36 0.44 -24.21
N TRP A 604 34.41 0.28 -23.32
CA TRP A 604 33.86 -1.01 -22.91
C TRP A 604 32.35 -1.04 -23.05
N ILE A 605 31.82 -2.22 -23.33
CA ILE A 605 30.39 -2.50 -23.24
C ILE A 605 30.13 -3.68 -22.32
N LEU A 606 29.16 -3.50 -21.42
CA LEU A 606 28.65 -4.49 -20.50
C LEU A 606 27.26 -4.94 -20.95
N ARG A 607 27.12 -6.23 -21.26
CA ARG A 607 25.88 -6.89 -21.73
C ARG A 607 25.25 -7.85 -20.71
N ALA A 608 25.93 -8.07 -19.59
CA ALA A 608 25.41 -8.77 -18.41
C ALA A 608 25.39 -7.84 -17.20
N ASN A 609 24.54 -8.12 -16.22
CA ASN A 609 24.59 -7.43 -14.94
C ASN A 609 25.98 -7.62 -14.28
N LEU A 610 26.50 -6.60 -13.62
CA LEU A 610 27.78 -6.68 -12.91
C LEU A 610 27.55 -6.53 -11.40
N TYR A 611 27.81 -7.62 -10.67
CA TYR A 611 27.70 -7.68 -9.21
C TYR A 611 29.07 -7.65 -8.55
N ILE A 612 29.26 -6.68 -7.66
CA ILE A 612 30.46 -6.51 -6.84
C ILE A 612 30.20 -7.05 -5.43
N GLY A 613 30.90 -8.15 -5.12
CA GLY A 613 30.74 -8.89 -3.87
C GLY A 613 31.33 -8.22 -2.64
N LYS A 614 31.14 -8.89 -1.50
CA LYS A 614 31.57 -8.40 -0.19
C LYS A 614 33.07 -8.10 -0.17
N ASP A 615 33.43 -6.88 0.25
CA ASP A 615 34.80 -6.39 0.42
C ASP A 615 35.66 -6.42 -0.85
N VAL A 616 35.03 -6.52 -2.03
CA VAL A 616 35.68 -6.31 -3.33
C VAL A 616 35.70 -4.81 -3.63
N THR A 617 36.81 -4.28 -4.16
CA THR A 617 36.86 -2.91 -4.69
C THR A 617 36.91 -2.95 -6.22
N LEU A 618 35.88 -2.44 -6.89
CA LEU A 618 35.88 -2.19 -8.32
C LEU A 618 36.47 -0.79 -8.59
N ILE A 619 37.44 -0.70 -9.50
CA ILE A 619 38.02 0.55 -9.96
C ILE A 619 37.80 0.67 -11.47
N LEU A 620 37.08 1.71 -11.88
CA LEU A 620 36.95 2.16 -13.27
C LEU A 620 37.72 3.47 -13.39
N ASN A 621 38.83 3.44 -14.12
CA ASN A 621 39.68 4.61 -14.26
C ASN A 621 40.34 4.70 -15.64
N SER A 622 40.50 5.92 -16.14
CA SER A 622 41.28 6.21 -17.36
C SER A 622 42.77 5.84 -17.18
N PRO A 623 43.45 5.28 -18.20
CA PRO A 623 42.97 5.05 -19.57
C PRO A 623 42.28 3.68 -19.76
N GLU A 624 42.31 2.79 -18.77
CA GLU A 624 41.74 1.44 -18.91
C GLU A 624 40.23 1.49 -19.18
N THR A 625 39.52 2.44 -18.56
CA THR A 625 38.08 2.64 -18.73
C THR A 625 37.78 4.13 -18.89
N ASN A 626 37.87 4.63 -20.11
CA ASN A 626 37.45 5.98 -20.49
C ASN A 626 35.92 6.06 -20.64
N TYR A 627 35.30 5.02 -21.23
CA TYR A 627 33.86 4.97 -21.44
C TYR A 627 33.33 3.55 -21.22
N LEU A 628 32.42 3.39 -20.26
CA LEU A 628 31.64 2.18 -20.05
C LEU A 628 30.20 2.36 -20.54
N LYS A 629 29.82 1.59 -21.55
CA LYS A 629 28.45 1.47 -22.06
C LYS A 629 27.73 0.32 -21.35
N LEU A 630 26.55 0.58 -20.81
CA LEU A 630 25.69 -0.44 -20.19
C LEU A 630 24.55 -0.76 -21.17
N LYS A 631 24.47 -2.00 -21.66
CA LYS A 631 23.40 -2.42 -22.58
C LYS A 631 22.03 -2.06 -22.02
N SER A 632 21.25 -1.32 -22.79
CA SER A 632 19.92 -0.85 -22.45
C SER A 632 19.15 -0.60 -23.74
N ASN A 633 18.07 -1.34 -23.97
CA ASN A 633 17.23 -1.17 -25.14
C ASN A 633 15.77 -1.50 -24.82
N ARG A 634 14.94 -1.57 -25.86
CA ARG A 634 13.50 -1.83 -25.70
C ARG A 634 13.17 -3.09 -24.91
N ASP A 635 13.98 -4.13 -25.08
CA ASP A 635 13.66 -5.48 -24.63
C ASP A 635 14.28 -5.80 -23.26
N ASP A 636 15.47 -5.27 -22.97
CA ASP A 636 16.18 -5.54 -21.72
C ASP A 636 17.27 -4.48 -21.43
N PHE A 637 17.69 -4.40 -20.16
CA PHE A 637 18.77 -3.54 -19.70
C PHE A 637 19.58 -4.20 -18.58
N VAL A 638 20.84 -3.80 -18.44
CA VAL A 638 21.75 -4.32 -17.40
C VAL A 638 21.88 -3.36 -16.21
N TRP A 639 22.39 -3.85 -15.09
CA TRP A 639 22.75 -3.03 -13.94
C TRP A 639 24.17 -3.28 -13.45
N LEU A 640 24.75 -2.29 -12.78
CA LEU A 640 26.01 -2.40 -12.05
C LEU A 640 25.73 -2.16 -10.56
N ARG A 641 26.01 -3.16 -9.71
CA ARG A 641 25.64 -3.10 -8.29
C ARG A 641 26.71 -3.63 -7.36
N SER A 642 26.82 -3.02 -6.18
CA SER A 642 27.49 -3.61 -5.02
C SER A 642 26.50 -3.83 -3.87
N GLU A 643 26.69 -4.89 -3.07
CA GLU A 643 25.93 -5.08 -1.81
C GLU A 643 26.71 -4.70 -0.57
N THR A 644 28.01 -5.01 -0.50
CA THR A 644 28.92 -4.53 0.55
C THR A 644 30.34 -4.31 0.03
N GLY A 645 30.46 -4.14 -1.30
CA GLY A 645 31.71 -3.88 -1.99
C GLY A 645 31.87 -2.40 -2.28
N ASN A 646 33.10 -2.01 -2.59
CA ASN A 646 33.48 -0.65 -2.90
C ASN A 646 33.54 -0.44 -4.42
N MET A 647 33.20 0.77 -4.86
CA MET A 647 33.28 1.17 -6.26
C MET A 647 33.94 2.53 -6.37
N LEU A 648 34.93 2.68 -7.25
CA LEU A 648 35.57 3.93 -7.59
C LEU A 648 35.43 4.16 -9.10
N PHE A 649 34.80 5.26 -9.48
CA PHE A 649 34.75 5.74 -10.86
C PHE A 649 35.58 7.03 -10.94
N SER A 650 36.64 7.02 -11.74
CA SER A 650 37.58 8.15 -11.83
C SER A 650 37.89 8.46 -13.28
N LYS A 651 37.63 9.69 -13.74
CA LYS A 651 37.90 10.13 -15.12
C LYS A 651 37.26 9.19 -16.16
N THR A 652 36.02 8.77 -15.91
CA THR A 652 35.32 7.80 -16.76
C THR A 652 33.93 8.30 -17.12
N LYS A 653 33.43 7.91 -18.29
CA LYS A 653 32.05 8.12 -18.72
C LYS A 653 31.27 6.81 -18.56
N ILE A 654 30.05 6.86 -18.06
CA ILE A 654 29.16 5.70 -17.95
C ILE A 654 27.76 6.07 -18.44
N THR A 655 27.25 5.33 -19.43
CA THR A 655 25.90 5.57 -19.95
C THR A 655 25.11 4.28 -20.16
N SER A 656 23.78 4.38 -20.15
CA SER A 656 22.95 3.39 -20.83
C SER A 656 23.21 3.47 -22.34
N TRP A 657 23.13 2.34 -23.05
CA TRP A 657 23.49 2.27 -24.45
C TRP A 657 22.62 1.26 -25.22
N ASP A 658 21.97 1.75 -26.27
CA ASP A 658 21.26 0.93 -27.23
C ASP A 658 22.20 0.56 -28.37
N GLU A 659 22.63 -0.70 -28.36
CA GLU A 659 23.54 -1.23 -29.37
C GLU A 659 22.93 -1.28 -30.78
N GLN A 660 21.61 -1.42 -30.89
CA GLN A 660 20.95 -1.51 -32.19
C GLN A 660 20.95 -0.16 -32.90
N ASN A 661 20.70 0.90 -32.14
CA ASN A 661 20.65 2.27 -32.66
C ASN A 661 21.99 3.00 -32.58
N ASN A 662 22.97 2.42 -31.86
CA ASN A 662 24.28 3.02 -31.60
C ASN A 662 24.18 4.42 -30.95
N THR A 663 23.24 4.57 -30.00
CA THR A 663 22.98 5.79 -29.24
C THR A 663 22.82 5.48 -27.75
N PRO A 664 22.86 6.49 -26.86
CA PRO A 664 22.31 6.33 -25.52
C PRO A 664 20.84 5.88 -25.55
N ASP A 665 20.41 5.20 -24.50
CA ASP A 665 18.99 4.83 -24.34
C ASP A 665 18.20 6.04 -23.80
N PHE A 666 17.45 6.67 -24.69
CA PHE A 666 16.65 7.85 -24.38
C PHE A 666 15.33 7.49 -23.69
N ASN A 667 14.86 6.24 -23.77
CA ASN A 667 13.56 5.86 -23.27
C ASN A 667 13.66 5.37 -21.82
N TYR A 668 13.25 6.20 -20.86
CA TYR A 668 13.20 5.79 -19.46
C TYR A 668 11.92 5.04 -19.06
N ALA A 669 10.89 5.01 -19.93
CA ALA A 669 9.57 4.48 -19.58
C ALA A 669 9.49 2.95 -19.61
N ASN A 670 10.30 2.30 -20.45
CA ASN A 670 10.46 0.84 -20.52
C ASN A 670 11.55 0.29 -19.59
N GLY A 671 12.27 1.19 -18.89
CA GLY A 671 13.38 0.85 -18.01
C GLY A 671 14.73 1.09 -18.68
N ARG A 672 15.71 1.50 -17.87
CA ARG A 672 17.09 1.78 -18.34
C ARG A 672 18.11 1.19 -17.41
N ALA A 673 19.31 0.98 -17.93
CA ALA A 673 20.46 0.60 -17.12
C ALA A 673 20.72 1.59 -15.96
N TYR A 674 21.21 1.09 -14.82
CA TYR A 674 21.43 1.91 -13.62
C TYR A 674 22.55 1.35 -12.74
N ILE A 675 22.98 2.18 -11.79
CA ILE A 675 24.07 1.90 -10.85
C ILE A 675 23.57 2.02 -9.41
N THR A 676 23.90 1.04 -8.57
CA THR A 676 23.54 1.10 -7.14
C THR A 676 24.63 0.53 -6.23
N ALA A 677 25.09 1.31 -5.26
CA ALA A 677 25.79 0.83 -4.08
C ALA A 677 24.78 0.53 -2.96
N LYS A 678 24.86 -0.64 -2.31
CA LYS A 678 23.91 -1.02 -1.26
C LYS A 678 24.55 -1.27 0.10
N ASN A 679 23.69 -1.29 1.11
CA ASN A 679 23.90 -1.72 2.49
C ASN A 679 25.13 -1.15 3.22
N SER A 680 26.31 -1.73 3.00
CA SER A 680 27.50 -1.49 3.83
C SER A 680 28.75 -1.54 2.98
N GLY A 681 29.13 -0.40 2.44
CA GLY A 681 30.24 -0.25 1.50
C GLY A 681 30.46 1.22 1.16
N ARG A 682 31.11 1.47 0.03
CA ARG A 682 31.46 2.83 -0.41
C ARG A 682 31.37 2.94 -1.92
N MET A 683 30.86 4.06 -2.43
CA MET A 683 30.99 4.38 -3.85
C MET A 683 31.47 5.81 -4.01
N ASP A 684 32.60 5.96 -4.70
CA ASP A 684 33.26 7.22 -5.00
C ASP A 684 33.24 7.49 -6.50
N ILE A 685 32.98 8.74 -6.87
CA ILE A 685 32.86 9.19 -8.26
C ILE A 685 33.63 10.49 -8.42
N LEU A 686 34.72 10.47 -9.18
CA LEU A 686 35.68 11.56 -9.30
C LEU A 686 35.83 11.95 -10.77
N ASN A 687 35.62 13.22 -11.11
CA ASN A 687 35.85 13.77 -12.45
C ASN A 687 35.22 12.93 -13.58
N SER A 688 34.00 12.41 -13.35
CA SER A 688 33.37 11.40 -14.22
C SER A 688 32.02 11.89 -14.76
N GLU A 689 31.54 11.28 -15.84
CA GLU A 689 30.24 11.60 -16.46
C GLU A 689 29.31 10.39 -16.36
N LEU A 690 28.10 10.58 -15.81
CA LEU A 690 27.10 9.53 -15.63
C LEU A 690 25.79 10.00 -16.26
N ALA A 691 25.40 9.39 -17.38
CA ALA A 691 24.31 9.92 -18.19
C ALA A 691 23.34 8.86 -18.73
N TYR A 692 22.09 9.27 -18.95
CA TYR A 692 21.01 8.44 -19.50
C TYR A 692 20.64 7.21 -18.66
N LEU A 693 20.91 7.23 -17.36
CA LEU A 693 20.68 6.09 -16.45
C LEU A 693 19.31 6.15 -15.75
N GLY A 694 18.76 4.97 -15.45
CA GLY A 694 17.68 4.78 -14.51
C GLY A 694 16.26 5.12 -14.96
N TYR A 695 15.31 4.72 -14.12
CA TYR A 695 13.85 4.80 -14.33
C TYR A 695 13.08 4.69 -13.00
N ALA A 696 11.79 5.03 -13.03
CA ALA A 696 10.92 5.16 -11.85
C ALA A 696 10.67 3.87 -11.02
N GLY A 697 10.84 2.69 -11.62
CA GLY A 697 10.45 1.40 -11.04
C GLY A 697 8.93 1.20 -10.94
N LEU A 698 8.41 0.04 -11.36
CA LEU A 698 6.98 -0.29 -11.23
C LEU A 698 6.66 -0.86 -9.83
N PRO A 699 5.56 -0.44 -9.16
CA PRO A 699 4.64 0.64 -9.49
C PRO A 699 4.99 1.95 -8.75
N LYS A 700 5.44 2.96 -9.51
CA LYS A 700 5.50 4.41 -9.18
C LYS A 700 6.16 4.86 -7.87
N ARG A 701 7.20 4.15 -7.40
CA ARG A 701 8.39 4.69 -6.70
C ARG A 701 9.23 3.52 -6.21
N GLY A 702 10.07 3.03 -7.11
CA GLY A 702 11.01 1.96 -6.85
C GLY A 702 10.33 0.60 -6.95
N GLY A 703 10.79 -0.24 -7.88
CA GLY A 703 10.41 -1.65 -7.89
C GLY A 703 10.68 -2.33 -6.54
N PRO A 704 10.46 -3.66 -6.39
CA PRO A 704 10.50 -4.35 -5.10
C PRO A 704 11.79 -4.14 -4.26
N PHE A 705 12.85 -3.58 -4.84
CA PHE A 705 14.12 -3.26 -4.18
C PHE A 705 14.44 -1.75 -4.08
N GLY A 706 13.77 -0.85 -4.83
CA GLY A 706 14.12 0.56 -5.06
C GLY A 706 15.58 0.85 -5.45
N GLY A 707 15.91 2.09 -5.82
CA GLY A 707 17.28 2.49 -6.23
C GLY A 707 17.60 2.26 -7.72
N SER A 708 16.60 2.11 -8.58
CA SER A 708 16.78 2.05 -10.05
C SER A 708 16.81 3.42 -10.72
N TYR A 709 16.91 4.51 -9.95
CA TYR A 709 16.64 5.87 -10.43
C TYR A 709 17.76 6.52 -11.24
N GLY A 710 18.91 5.87 -11.36
CA GLY A 710 20.07 6.39 -12.08
C GLY A 710 21.32 5.92 -11.37
N VAL A 711 21.91 6.80 -10.56
CA VAL A 711 23.04 6.51 -9.69
C VAL A 711 22.58 6.60 -8.24
N SER A 712 22.81 5.54 -7.46
CA SER A 712 22.18 5.44 -6.14
C SER A 712 23.04 4.80 -5.06
N TRP A 713 22.86 5.29 -3.83
CA TRP A 713 23.35 4.70 -2.60
C TRP A 713 22.14 4.31 -1.76
N LYS A 714 21.96 3.03 -1.44
CA LYS A 714 20.75 2.57 -0.76
C LYS A 714 20.98 1.50 0.29
N ILE A 715 20.64 1.82 1.53
CA ILE A 715 20.49 0.82 2.60
C ILE A 715 19.14 0.08 2.45
N LYS A 716 19.09 -1.20 2.82
CA LYS A 716 17.81 -1.94 2.94
C LYS A 716 16.98 -1.32 4.07
N SER A 717 15.68 -1.14 3.86
CA SER A 717 14.79 -0.42 4.80
C SER A 717 14.77 -0.94 6.25
N GLN A 718 15.09 -2.23 6.48
CA GLN A 718 15.19 -2.82 7.82
C GLN A 718 16.56 -2.63 8.50
N GLY A 719 17.53 -1.99 7.82
CA GLY A 719 18.91 -1.86 8.28
C GLY A 719 19.37 -0.43 8.48
N LEU A 720 18.45 0.54 8.54
CA LEU A 720 18.74 1.90 8.97
C LEU A 720 19.32 1.82 10.40
N HIS A 721 20.45 2.48 10.66
CA HIS A 721 21.24 2.48 11.92
C HIS A 721 22.19 1.30 12.20
N ASP A 722 22.04 0.15 11.53
CA ASP A 722 22.93 -1.02 11.74
C ASP A 722 24.07 -1.10 10.71
N ARG A 723 24.08 -0.15 9.78
CA ARG A 723 24.84 -0.19 8.53
C ARG A 723 25.34 1.21 8.20
N LEU A 724 26.54 1.27 7.65
CA LEU A 724 27.16 2.50 7.16
C LEU A 724 27.36 2.39 5.65
N LEU A 725 26.75 3.29 4.90
CA LEU A 725 26.97 3.47 3.47
C LEU A 725 27.37 4.93 3.25
N THR A 726 28.40 5.15 2.43
CA THR A 726 29.01 6.49 2.25
C THR A 726 29.74 6.61 0.90
N GLY A 727 30.37 7.75 0.65
CA GLY A 727 31.14 8.01 -0.56
C GLY A 727 31.64 9.44 -0.70
N VAL A 728 32.38 9.69 -1.78
CA VAL A 728 32.80 11.02 -2.23
C VAL A 728 32.51 11.16 -3.72
N VAL A 729 31.72 12.18 -4.06
CA VAL A 729 31.34 12.52 -5.44
C VAL A 729 31.85 13.91 -5.73
N THR A 730 32.82 14.05 -6.64
CA THR A 730 33.40 15.35 -6.97
C THR A 730 33.77 15.54 -8.43
N GLY A 731 33.67 16.79 -8.91
CA GLY A 731 34.06 17.18 -10.26
C GLY A 731 33.26 16.48 -11.37
N SER A 732 32.11 15.90 -11.05
CA SER A 732 31.41 14.94 -11.91
C SER A 732 30.11 15.50 -12.48
N LYS A 733 29.66 14.93 -13.60
CA LYS A 733 28.46 15.35 -14.33
C LYS A 733 27.40 14.26 -14.30
N PHE A 734 26.17 14.63 -13.97
CA PHE A 734 25.00 13.76 -13.91
C PHE A 734 23.88 14.36 -14.73
N HIS A 735 23.58 13.77 -15.90
CA HIS A 735 22.58 14.35 -16.79
C HIS A 735 21.77 13.35 -17.60
N ASN A 736 20.55 13.75 -17.98
CA ASN A 736 19.57 12.90 -18.66
C ASN A 736 19.26 11.59 -17.91
N ASN A 737 19.66 11.49 -16.64
CA ASN A 737 19.30 10.39 -15.77
C ASN A 737 17.85 10.58 -15.30
N TYR A 738 17.22 9.51 -14.81
CA TYR A 738 15.87 9.67 -14.26
C TYR A 738 15.92 10.58 -13.02
N PHE A 739 16.75 10.24 -12.04
CA PHE A 739 17.31 11.16 -11.04
C PHE A 739 18.82 11.27 -11.29
N GLY A 740 19.41 12.45 -11.13
CA GLY A 740 20.86 12.62 -11.25
C GLY A 740 21.61 11.74 -10.24
N ALA A 741 21.32 11.91 -8.95
CA ALA A 741 21.79 11.02 -7.89
C ALA A 741 20.74 10.86 -6.77
N TYR A 742 20.72 9.67 -6.14
CA TYR A 742 19.76 9.31 -5.08
C TYR A 742 20.45 8.68 -3.87
N THR A 743 20.03 9.04 -2.66
CA THR A 743 20.49 8.38 -1.42
C THR A 743 19.33 7.87 -0.57
N PHE A 744 19.54 6.78 0.16
CA PHE A 744 18.62 6.23 1.16
C PHE A 744 19.43 5.74 2.35
N GLY A 745 19.28 6.41 3.50
CA GLY A 745 19.94 6.09 4.76
C GLY A 745 21.46 6.22 4.73
N VAL A 746 22.01 7.12 3.93
CA VAL A 746 23.46 7.29 3.76
C VAL A 746 23.99 8.28 4.79
N THR A 747 25.20 8.05 5.28
CA THR A 747 25.84 8.91 6.28
C THR A 747 27.19 9.44 5.79
N GLY A 748 27.42 10.75 5.92
CA GLY A 748 28.73 11.35 5.68
C GLY A 748 29.19 11.35 4.22
N ILE A 749 28.28 11.25 3.26
CA ILE A 749 28.64 11.32 1.83
C ILE A 749 28.87 12.78 1.42
N VAL A 750 29.90 13.01 0.60
CA VAL A 750 30.25 14.32 0.06
C VAL A 750 29.81 14.41 -1.40
N PHE A 751 29.10 15.48 -1.75
CA PHE A 751 28.83 15.92 -3.12
C PHE A 751 29.46 17.30 -3.30
N SER A 752 30.62 17.39 -3.95
CA SER A 752 31.40 18.63 -4.10
C SER A 752 31.73 18.95 -5.55
N LYS A 753 31.40 20.15 -6.05
CA LYS A 753 31.81 20.60 -7.40
C LYS A 753 31.27 19.74 -8.55
N ASN A 754 30.03 19.25 -8.44
CA ASN A 754 29.38 18.45 -9.47
C ASN A 754 28.36 19.27 -10.26
N GLU A 755 27.97 18.75 -11.43
CA GLU A 755 26.88 19.28 -12.24
C GLU A 755 25.73 18.26 -12.33
N PHE A 756 24.52 18.67 -11.98
CA PHE A 756 23.28 17.88 -12.07
C PHE A 756 22.29 18.60 -13.00
N TYR A 757 22.18 18.15 -14.25
CA TYR A 757 21.39 18.89 -15.24
C TYR A 757 20.60 18.00 -16.20
N ASP A 758 19.52 18.55 -16.79
CA ASP A 758 18.66 17.86 -17.74
C ASP A 758 18.14 16.49 -17.27
N ASN A 759 18.06 16.27 -15.96
CA ASN A 759 17.54 15.03 -15.40
C ASN A 759 16.01 15.04 -15.42
N ILE A 760 15.40 13.86 -15.58
CA ILE A 760 13.96 13.73 -15.81
C ILE A 760 13.13 14.23 -14.63
N GLU A 761 13.60 14.03 -13.40
CA GLU A 761 12.89 14.48 -12.20
C GLU A 761 13.80 15.34 -11.31
N TYR A 762 14.75 14.76 -10.59
CA TYR A 762 15.57 15.52 -9.64
C TYR A 762 17.03 15.56 -10.07
N GLY A 763 17.72 16.66 -9.76
CA GLY A 763 19.18 16.73 -9.86
C GLY A 763 19.81 15.84 -8.79
N LEU A 764 19.70 16.25 -7.52
CA LEU A 764 20.21 15.52 -6.36
C LEU A 764 19.09 15.28 -5.33
N ASP A 765 18.78 14.01 -5.05
CA ASP A 765 17.68 13.57 -4.16
C ASP A 765 18.17 12.73 -2.96
N PRO A 766 18.76 13.37 -1.93
CA PRO A 766 18.92 12.75 -0.63
C PRO A 766 17.59 12.41 0.04
N HIS A 767 17.45 11.17 0.50
CA HIS A 767 16.16 10.68 0.93
C HIS A 767 16.24 9.70 2.12
N ASP A 768 15.14 9.52 2.86
CA ASP A 768 14.89 8.51 3.91
C ASP A 768 16.08 8.35 4.90
N ASP A 769 16.14 9.24 5.89
CA ASP A 769 17.09 9.19 7.03
C ASP A 769 18.58 9.40 6.65
N SER A 770 18.87 9.83 5.43
CA SER A 770 20.22 10.30 5.06
C SER A 770 20.63 11.51 5.88
N ASN A 771 21.86 11.48 6.42
CA ASN A 771 22.33 12.42 7.42
C ASN A 771 23.82 12.74 7.30
N ASN A 772 24.24 13.87 7.88
CA ASN A 772 25.64 14.31 7.84
C ASN A 772 26.20 14.49 6.42
N LEU A 773 25.36 14.79 5.43
CA LEU A 773 25.82 15.04 4.07
C LEU A 773 26.51 16.41 3.99
N LEU A 774 27.56 16.47 3.17
CA LEU A 774 28.13 17.73 2.69
C LEU A 774 27.82 17.89 1.21
N ILE A 775 26.93 18.82 0.87
CA ILE A 775 26.54 19.16 -0.50
C ILE A 775 27.07 20.56 -0.79
N GLU A 776 28.23 20.64 -1.43
CA GLU A 776 28.93 21.91 -1.61
C GLU A 776 29.30 22.24 -3.06
N ASN A 777 29.20 23.52 -3.42
CA ASN A 777 29.72 24.05 -4.69
C ASN A 777 29.21 23.32 -5.94
N ASN A 778 28.01 22.73 -5.92
CA ASN A 778 27.43 22.03 -7.06
C ASN A 778 26.59 22.97 -7.94
N LEU A 779 26.44 22.62 -9.21
CA LEU A 779 25.48 23.22 -10.14
C LEU A 779 24.29 22.27 -10.31
N ALA A 780 23.05 22.76 -10.13
CA ALA A 780 21.84 21.97 -10.34
C ALA A 780 20.83 22.75 -11.22
N TYR A 781 20.66 22.37 -12.49
CA TYR A 781 19.88 23.17 -13.43
C TYR A 781 19.09 22.40 -14.46
N GLN A 782 18.00 22.99 -14.97
CA GLN A 782 17.16 22.41 -16.04
C GLN A 782 16.62 21.00 -15.70
N ASN A 783 16.46 20.68 -14.41
CA ASN A 783 15.90 19.40 -13.99
C ASN A 783 14.37 19.42 -14.00
N GLY A 784 13.75 18.27 -14.29
CA GLY A 784 12.31 18.12 -14.46
C GLY A 784 11.46 18.32 -13.21
N ASN A 785 12.03 18.53 -12.02
CA ASN A 785 11.35 18.95 -10.79
C ASN A 785 12.26 19.91 -10.00
N HIS A 786 13.05 19.39 -9.07
CA HIS A 786 13.86 20.17 -8.14
C HIS A 786 15.35 20.01 -8.49
N GLY A 787 16.13 21.07 -8.27
CA GLY A 787 17.58 20.99 -8.37
C GLY A 787 18.15 20.08 -7.28
N ILE A 788 17.95 20.47 -6.01
CA ILE A 788 18.38 19.70 -4.83
C ILE A 788 17.18 19.49 -3.91
N ILE A 789 16.93 18.26 -3.46
CA ILE A 789 15.84 17.94 -2.53
C ILE A 789 16.29 16.98 -1.43
N LEU A 790 16.00 17.33 -0.18
CA LEU A 790 16.16 16.47 1.00
C LEU A 790 14.76 16.03 1.48
N SER A 791 14.40 14.77 1.31
CA SER A 791 13.03 14.28 1.60
C SER A 791 12.98 13.12 2.58
N LYS A 792 11.98 13.17 3.48
CA LYS A 792 11.67 12.16 4.50
C LYS A 792 12.79 11.97 5.52
N ARG A 793 12.75 12.81 6.55
CA ARG A 793 13.62 12.69 7.73
C ARG A 793 15.11 12.79 7.37
N CYS A 794 15.50 13.61 6.40
CA CYS A 794 16.91 13.91 6.20
C CYS A 794 17.35 14.95 7.23
N PHE A 795 18.39 14.67 8.01
CA PHE A 795 18.79 15.52 9.12
C PHE A 795 20.29 15.80 9.20
N ASP A 796 20.64 16.92 9.81
CA ASP A 796 22.01 17.38 10.02
C ASP A 796 22.88 17.40 8.75
N ASN A 797 22.28 17.82 7.63
CA ASN A 797 23.00 17.96 6.36
C ASN A 797 23.38 19.42 6.13
N THR A 798 24.51 19.63 5.42
CA THR A 798 24.99 20.94 5.02
C THR A 798 24.89 21.10 3.51
N ILE A 799 24.19 22.15 3.06
CA ILE A 799 24.03 22.55 1.65
C ILE A 799 24.65 23.94 1.49
N VAL A 800 25.86 24.02 0.93
CA VAL A 800 26.65 25.26 0.94
C VAL A 800 27.25 25.64 -0.41
N GLY A 801 27.16 26.91 -0.81
CA GLY A 801 27.86 27.40 -2.01
C GLY A 801 27.34 26.84 -3.35
N ASN A 802 26.16 26.21 -3.38
CA ASN A 802 25.63 25.61 -4.60
C ASN A 802 24.91 26.67 -5.46
N ILE A 803 24.86 26.45 -6.77
CA ILE A 803 24.06 27.24 -7.71
C ILE A 803 22.94 26.37 -8.26
N SER A 804 21.68 26.74 -7.99
CA SER A 804 20.51 25.95 -8.42
C SER A 804 19.53 26.80 -9.22
N TYR A 805 19.36 26.52 -10.52
CA TYR A 805 18.61 27.41 -11.40
C TYR A 805 17.82 26.76 -12.53
N ASN A 806 16.76 27.44 -12.99
CA ASN A 806 15.92 26.99 -14.11
C ASN A 806 15.41 25.54 -13.97
N ASN A 807 15.16 25.07 -12.75
CA ASN A 807 14.51 23.77 -12.52
C ASN A 807 12.99 23.96 -12.58
N ARG A 808 12.25 22.93 -13.01
CA ARG A 808 10.80 23.06 -13.25
C ARG A 808 10.01 23.52 -12.02
N LEU A 809 10.47 23.15 -10.82
CA LEU A 809 9.83 23.47 -9.54
C LEU A 809 10.76 24.28 -8.64
N HIS A 810 11.62 23.66 -7.84
CA HIS A 810 12.31 24.37 -6.76
C HIS A 810 13.82 24.29 -6.91
N GLY A 811 14.52 25.36 -6.53
CA GLY A 811 15.98 25.33 -6.50
C GLY A 811 16.47 24.35 -5.43
N ILE A 812 16.06 24.58 -4.18
CA ILE A 812 16.33 23.70 -3.04
C ILE A 812 15.03 23.39 -2.30
N MET A 813 14.80 22.14 -1.93
CA MET A 813 13.63 21.71 -1.15
C MET A 813 14.01 20.89 0.08
N LEU A 814 13.41 21.24 1.24
CA LEU A 814 13.43 20.47 2.48
C LEU A 814 12.01 19.92 2.71
N ASP A 815 11.83 18.61 2.65
CA ASP A 815 10.53 17.94 2.58
C ASP A 815 10.33 16.86 3.66
N ARG A 816 9.16 16.86 4.32
CA ARG A 816 8.69 15.79 5.22
C ARG A 816 9.65 15.47 6.36
N SER A 817 9.70 16.36 7.33
CA SER A 817 10.49 16.24 8.56
C SER A 817 11.99 16.18 8.31
N SER A 818 12.46 16.80 7.21
CA SER A 818 13.88 16.99 6.97
C SER A 818 14.37 18.15 7.83
N ASN A 819 14.79 17.83 9.05
CA ASN A 819 15.02 18.80 10.12
C ASN A 819 16.51 19.07 10.34
N ASN A 820 16.84 20.13 11.07
CA ASN A 820 18.21 20.40 11.53
C ASN A 820 19.24 20.56 10.39
N ASN A 821 18.82 20.92 9.18
CA ASN A 821 19.72 21.11 8.06
C ASN A 821 20.22 22.56 7.98
N LEU A 822 21.45 22.73 7.50
CA LEU A 822 22.06 24.02 7.19
C LEU A 822 22.04 24.26 5.69
N VAL A 823 21.42 25.35 5.24
CA VAL A 823 21.41 25.81 3.85
C VAL A 823 22.04 27.20 3.78
N GLN A 824 23.28 27.30 3.31
CA GLN A 824 24.05 28.53 3.42
C GLN A 824 24.76 28.95 2.12
N LYS A 825 24.84 30.26 1.83
CA LYS A 825 25.67 30.80 0.73
C LYS A 825 25.34 30.21 -0.66
N ASN A 826 24.11 29.76 -0.89
CA ASN A 826 23.69 29.24 -2.19
C ASN A 826 23.16 30.37 -3.09
N THR A 827 23.31 30.23 -4.40
CA THR A 827 22.75 31.13 -5.42
C THR A 827 21.61 30.43 -6.16
N ILE A 828 20.40 30.99 -6.12
CA ILE A 828 19.18 30.27 -6.54
C ILE A 828 18.25 31.15 -7.37
N TYR A 829 18.01 30.78 -8.63
CA TYR A 829 17.23 31.63 -9.55
C TYR A 829 16.46 30.91 -10.67
N GLY A 830 15.43 31.55 -11.22
CA GLY A 830 14.68 31.01 -12.36
C GLY A 830 13.81 29.78 -12.05
N ASN A 831 13.49 29.52 -10.77
CA ASN A 831 12.65 28.42 -10.32
C ASN A 831 11.24 28.91 -9.91
N VAL A 832 10.31 28.00 -9.63
CA VAL A 832 9.03 28.34 -8.95
C VAL A 832 9.30 28.83 -7.54
N ASP A 833 10.03 28.06 -6.73
CA ASP A 833 10.48 28.50 -5.42
C ASP A 833 12.00 28.47 -5.40
N GLY A 834 12.64 29.51 -4.86
CA GLY A 834 14.07 29.46 -4.57
C GLY A 834 14.35 28.35 -3.56
N ILE A 835 13.90 28.57 -2.31
CA ILE A 835 13.94 27.57 -1.24
C ILE A 835 12.53 27.23 -0.78
N ALA A 836 12.19 25.94 -0.74
CA ALA A 836 10.92 25.44 -0.23
C ALA A 836 11.13 24.60 1.03
N ILE A 837 10.51 25.00 2.14
CA ILE A 837 10.49 24.27 3.41
C ILE A 837 9.07 23.75 3.65
N TYR A 838 8.90 22.44 3.51
CA TYR A 838 7.62 21.75 3.60
C TYR A 838 7.64 20.76 4.77
N GLN A 839 6.77 20.99 5.77
CA GLN A 839 6.62 20.11 6.94
C GLN A 839 7.97 19.75 7.59
N SER A 840 8.90 20.71 7.64
CA SER A 840 10.29 20.53 8.05
C SER A 840 10.70 21.65 9.00
N ASN A 841 11.41 21.28 10.06
CA ASN A 841 11.56 22.10 11.26
C ASN A 841 13.03 22.30 11.63
N ARG A 842 13.32 23.37 12.38
CA ARG A 842 14.66 23.62 12.94
C ARG A 842 15.79 23.71 11.91
N ASN A 843 15.45 24.05 10.67
CA ASN A 843 16.45 24.29 9.63
C ASN A 843 17.00 25.71 9.72
N ILE A 844 18.26 25.86 9.36
CA ILE A 844 18.98 27.14 9.38
C ILE A 844 19.31 27.54 7.94
N ILE A 845 18.81 28.70 7.51
CA ILE A 845 18.96 29.21 6.14
C ILE A 845 19.70 30.55 6.18
N LEU A 846 20.96 30.57 5.74
CA LEU A 846 21.88 31.70 5.96
C LEU A 846 22.51 32.23 4.68
N ASP A 847 22.63 33.55 4.54
CA ASP A 847 23.50 34.18 3.55
C ASP A 847 23.26 33.71 2.10
N ASN A 848 22.04 33.26 1.74
CA ASN A 848 21.74 32.80 0.38
C ASN A 848 21.35 33.98 -0.52
N ASP A 849 21.72 33.91 -1.79
CA ASP A 849 21.28 34.83 -2.85
C ASP A 849 20.18 34.19 -3.69
N ILE A 850 18.96 34.72 -3.59
CA ILE A 850 17.74 34.12 -4.14
C ILE A 850 17.02 35.16 -4.97
N HIS A 851 17.04 34.98 -6.29
CA HIS A 851 16.50 36.00 -7.18
C HIS A 851 15.80 35.45 -8.43
N ASN A 852 14.93 36.24 -9.05
CA ASN A 852 14.24 35.85 -10.29
C ASN A 852 13.47 34.51 -10.20
N ASN A 853 12.88 34.17 -9.05
CA ASN A 853 11.98 33.03 -8.88
C ASN A 853 10.51 33.50 -8.77
N ILE A 854 9.53 32.58 -8.84
CA ILE A 854 8.14 32.95 -8.55
C ILE A 854 7.99 33.32 -7.06
N ARG A 855 8.55 32.52 -6.15
CA ARG A 855 8.67 32.86 -4.72
C ARG A 855 10.12 32.67 -4.28
N GLY A 856 10.63 33.59 -3.47
CA GLY A 856 11.99 33.52 -2.94
C GLY A 856 12.14 32.35 -1.97
N ILE A 857 11.60 32.51 -0.76
CA ILE A 857 11.56 31.46 0.25
C ILE A 857 10.12 31.16 0.66
N ARG A 858 9.75 29.88 0.61
CA ARG A 858 8.42 29.37 0.96
C ARG A 858 8.46 28.46 2.19
N LEU A 859 7.59 28.70 3.16
CA LEU A 859 7.40 27.87 4.34
C LEU A 859 5.93 27.44 4.45
N ASN A 860 5.67 26.13 4.61
CA ASN A 860 4.29 25.64 4.74
C ASN A 860 4.11 24.27 5.42
N GLU A 861 2.84 23.90 5.61
CA GLU A 861 2.38 22.58 6.08
C GLU A 861 2.97 22.22 7.45
N GLY A 862 2.90 23.16 8.39
CA GLY A 862 3.42 22.95 9.73
C GLY A 862 4.95 23.10 9.86
N ALA A 863 5.62 23.77 8.92
CA ALA A 863 7.03 24.12 9.06
C ALA A 863 7.24 25.07 10.25
N GLN A 864 8.02 24.63 11.22
CA GLN A 864 8.15 25.29 12.53
C GLN A 864 9.60 25.46 12.98
N GLU A 865 9.84 26.49 13.79
CA GLU A 865 11.14 26.72 14.46
C GLU A 865 12.32 26.84 13.48
N ASN A 866 12.09 27.26 12.24
CA ASN A 866 13.17 27.50 11.28
C ASN A 866 13.77 28.90 11.49
N PHE A 867 15.09 29.00 11.30
CA PHE A 867 15.86 30.24 11.47
C PHE A 867 16.44 30.71 10.15
N LEU A 868 16.03 31.88 9.67
CA LEU A 868 16.40 32.43 8.37
C LEU A 868 17.06 33.80 8.56
N LYS A 869 18.35 33.92 8.24
CA LYS A 869 19.12 35.14 8.48
C LYS A 869 20.01 35.55 7.31
N ASN A 870 20.15 36.86 7.07
CA ASN A 870 21.08 37.44 6.09
C ASN A 870 20.88 36.97 4.63
N ASN A 871 19.70 36.49 4.25
CA ASN A 871 19.44 36.07 2.87
C ASN A 871 19.11 37.29 1.99
N SER A 872 19.69 37.36 0.80
CA SER A 872 19.31 38.31 -0.26
C SER A 872 18.18 37.72 -1.09
N ILE A 873 17.00 38.32 -1.07
CA ILE A 873 15.79 37.81 -1.72
C ILE A 873 15.24 38.89 -2.65
N THR A 874 15.58 38.83 -3.93
CA THR A 874 15.32 39.95 -4.87
C THR A 874 14.64 39.56 -6.17
N LYS A 875 13.87 40.48 -6.78
CA LYS A 875 13.28 40.27 -8.12
C LYS A 875 12.40 39.01 -8.23
N ASN A 876 11.76 38.58 -7.14
CA ASN A 876 10.80 37.46 -7.14
C ASN A 876 9.35 37.99 -7.21
N SER A 877 8.38 37.14 -7.59
CA SER A 877 6.97 37.56 -7.46
C SER A 877 6.51 37.67 -6.00
N ASN A 878 7.07 36.85 -5.10
CA ASN A 878 6.95 37.04 -3.65
C ASN A 878 8.32 36.82 -3.02
N GLY A 879 8.75 37.65 -2.07
CA GLY A 879 9.97 37.42 -1.30
C GLY A 879 9.80 36.24 -0.36
N PHE A 880 9.12 36.47 0.77
CA PHE A 880 8.69 35.41 1.69
C PHE A 880 7.24 35.00 1.44
N TYR A 881 6.99 33.69 1.41
CA TYR A 881 5.64 33.14 1.28
C TYR A 881 5.38 32.07 2.35
N VAL A 882 4.74 32.47 3.44
CA VAL A 882 4.54 31.66 4.65
C VAL A 882 3.05 31.35 4.82
N TYR A 883 2.69 30.07 4.82
CA TYR A 883 1.27 29.69 4.85
C TYR A 883 1.01 28.31 5.45
N ASP A 884 -0.27 27.99 5.69
CA ASP A 884 -0.74 26.67 6.10
C ASP A 884 -0.02 26.13 7.35
N ARG A 885 -0.23 26.85 8.46
CA ARG A 885 0.26 26.53 9.81
C ARG A 885 1.78 26.51 9.92
N ALA A 886 2.48 27.25 9.05
CA ALA A 886 3.88 27.60 9.30
C ALA A 886 3.94 28.59 10.46
N GLU A 887 4.57 28.18 11.56
CA GLU A 887 4.48 28.87 12.85
C GLU A 887 5.83 28.94 13.55
N LYS A 888 6.05 29.96 14.39
CA LYS A 888 7.26 30.09 15.21
C LYS A 888 8.57 30.08 14.41
N ASN A 889 8.54 30.56 13.17
CA ASN A 889 9.76 30.75 12.39
C ASN A 889 10.34 32.14 12.68
N ILE A 890 11.67 32.24 12.70
CA ILE A 890 12.41 33.47 12.94
C ILE A 890 13.13 33.87 11.66
N LEU A 891 12.78 35.03 11.13
CA LEU A 891 13.33 35.60 9.92
C LEU A 891 13.93 36.97 10.26
N THR A 892 15.25 37.10 10.22
CA THR A 892 15.93 38.32 10.67
C THR A 892 17.04 38.78 9.74
N ASN A 893 17.20 40.09 9.57
CA ASN A 893 18.28 40.70 8.78
C ASN A 893 18.33 40.19 7.32
N ASN A 894 17.21 39.80 6.73
CA ASN A 894 17.18 39.42 5.32
C ASN A 894 17.04 40.69 4.46
N SER A 895 17.54 40.68 3.24
CA SER A 895 17.37 41.78 2.28
C SER A 895 16.25 41.41 1.29
N VAL A 896 15.01 41.82 1.57
CA VAL A 896 13.83 41.51 0.75
C VAL A 896 13.41 42.72 -0.09
N LEU A 897 14.09 42.93 -1.21
CA LEU A 897 13.93 44.11 -2.08
C LEU A 897 13.64 43.74 -3.54
N ASP A 898 13.07 44.66 -4.31
CA ASP A 898 12.70 44.49 -5.72
C ASP A 898 11.76 43.32 -6.02
N ASN A 899 11.08 42.75 -5.03
CA ASN A 899 10.06 41.73 -5.27
C ASN A 899 8.73 42.41 -5.63
N LYS A 900 7.80 41.67 -6.24
CA LYS A 900 6.43 42.19 -6.41
C LYS A 900 5.72 42.33 -5.06
N ILE A 901 5.79 41.29 -4.23
CA ILE A 901 5.31 41.31 -2.85
C ILE A 901 6.47 40.96 -1.93
N GLY A 902 6.74 41.76 -0.89
CA GLY A 902 7.81 41.48 0.08
C GLY A 902 7.51 40.23 0.91
N ILE A 903 6.46 40.28 1.73
CA ILE A 903 6.04 39.19 2.63
C ILE A 903 4.57 38.83 2.40
N THR A 904 4.28 37.55 2.25
CA THR A 904 2.91 37.01 2.26
C THR A 904 2.71 36.03 3.41
N LEU A 905 1.69 36.27 4.24
CA LEU A 905 1.25 35.42 5.35
C LEU A 905 -0.18 34.93 5.11
N LYS A 906 -0.42 33.61 5.17
CA LYS A 906 -1.76 33.01 5.02
C LYS A 906 -1.99 31.84 5.97
N ASN A 907 -2.82 31.99 7.00
CA ASN A 907 -2.95 30.95 8.04
C ASN A 907 -1.57 30.58 8.62
N ALA A 908 -0.79 31.59 8.99
CA ALA A 908 0.57 31.47 9.51
C ALA A 908 0.68 32.37 10.73
N ASN A 909 1.05 31.79 11.88
CA ASN A 909 0.92 32.46 13.17
C ASN A 909 2.24 32.47 13.93
N GLN A 910 2.43 33.43 14.83
CA GLN A 910 3.57 33.45 15.75
C GLN A 910 4.95 33.47 15.05
N ASN A 911 5.04 33.96 13.82
CA ASN A 911 6.32 34.13 13.14
C ASN A 911 6.92 35.49 13.45
N ILE A 912 8.25 35.55 13.44
CA ILE A 912 9.03 36.75 13.74
C ILE A 912 9.74 37.20 12.46
N PHE A 913 9.53 38.44 12.06
CA PHE A 913 10.18 39.11 10.95
C PHE A 913 10.82 40.40 11.47
N PHE A 914 12.14 40.43 11.61
CA PHE A 914 12.89 41.62 12.02
C PHE A 914 13.92 42.08 11.00
N ASP A 915 13.96 43.38 10.69
CA ASP A 915 14.97 44.00 9.83
C ASP A 915 15.04 43.31 8.44
N ASN A 916 13.89 42.98 7.85
CA ASN A 916 13.84 42.21 6.58
C ASN A 916 13.65 43.05 5.31
N PHE A 917 13.06 44.25 5.41
CA PHE A 917 12.89 45.19 4.29
C PHE A 917 12.44 46.55 4.82
N LYS A 918 12.67 47.63 4.05
CA LYS A 918 12.02 48.92 4.30
C LYS A 918 10.76 49.05 3.46
N THR A 919 9.78 49.79 3.97
CA THR A 919 8.37 49.82 3.51
C THR A 919 8.14 50.18 2.03
N LEU A 920 9.15 50.67 1.31
CA LEU A 920 9.08 51.11 -0.10
C LEU A 920 10.05 50.38 -1.04
N GLU A 921 10.67 49.28 -0.61
CA GLU A 921 11.71 48.59 -1.39
C GLU A 921 11.15 47.47 -2.29
N ASN A 922 9.83 47.25 -2.32
CA ASN A 922 9.16 46.25 -3.17
C ASN A 922 8.17 46.92 -4.14
N THR A 923 8.00 46.33 -5.33
CA THR A 923 7.38 47.01 -6.50
C THR A 923 5.85 47.10 -6.44
N LYS A 924 5.18 46.39 -5.53
CA LYS A 924 3.72 46.49 -5.34
C LYS A 924 3.29 46.57 -3.88
N ASP A 925 3.48 45.50 -3.11
CA ASP A 925 3.02 45.42 -1.72
C ASP A 925 4.19 45.02 -0.80
N GLY A 926 4.39 45.72 0.32
CA GLY A 926 5.39 45.33 1.33
C GLY A 926 5.00 44.05 2.07
N VAL A 927 3.77 44.00 2.61
CA VAL A 927 3.23 42.86 3.36
C VAL A 927 1.77 42.61 2.98
N ILE A 928 1.42 41.34 2.76
CA ILE A 928 0.04 40.87 2.65
C ILE A 928 -0.21 39.81 3.71
N ALA A 929 -1.20 40.02 4.58
CA ALA A 929 -1.59 39.07 5.61
C ALA A 929 -3.07 38.68 5.48
N LYS A 930 -3.36 37.37 5.57
CA LYS A 930 -4.73 36.83 5.60
C LYS A 930 -4.80 35.70 6.62
N ASP A 931 -5.76 35.78 7.54
CA ASP A 931 -5.97 34.78 8.60
C ASP A 931 -4.65 34.47 9.34
N ALA A 932 -3.84 35.50 9.60
CA ALA A 932 -2.48 35.38 10.15
C ALA A 932 -2.39 36.23 11.41
N TYR A 933 -2.13 35.60 12.56
CA TYR A 933 -2.24 36.20 13.88
C TYR A 933 -0.91 36.12 14.65
N GLU A 934 -0.71 37.07 15.57
CA GLU A 934 0.44 37.09 16.48
C GLU A 934 1.82 37.08 15.81
N ASN A 935 1.90 37.43 14.52
CA ASN A 935 3.18 37.62 13.84
C ASN A 935 3.77 38.97 14.28
N ASN A 936 5.08 39.00 14.53
CA ASN A 936 5.80 40.23 14.85
C ASN A 936 6.60 40.66 13.62
N ILE A 937 6.25 41.79 13.01
CA ILE A 937 6.91 42.32 11.81
C ILE A 937 7.44 43.71 12.15
N GLN A 938 8.77 43.87 12.22
CA GLN A 938 9.45 45.14 12.51
C GLN A 938 10.54 45.44 11.49
#